data_AF-A0A497ER18-F1
#
_entry.id   AF-A0A497ER18-F1
#
_cell.length_a   1.000
_cell.length_b   1.000
_cell.length_c   1.000
_cell.angle_alpha   90.00
_cell.angle_beta   90.00
_cell.angle_gamma   90.00
#
_symmetry.space_group_name_H-M   'P 1'
#
loop_
_entity.id
_entity.type
_entity.pdbx_description
1 polymer ?
#
loop_
_entity_poly.entity_id
_entity_poly.type
_entity_poly.pdbx_seq_one_letter_code
_entity_poly.pdbx_strand_id
1 'polypeptide(L)'
;MQVLRKTKSLCPKCLKVIDAEVFVDDNNVVKIRKTCPDHGYFEDTYTFSDYELYKWAEKYAHDGNGIENPLTKEVNGCPFDCGICPNHKSHTVLAIIDVTNRCNMKCPVCVSGDEILLVKNSHEGKFLTLEEIATYAFNTIKPIPLCPNVDYVNVFHLSIMVPIVEANGRIKWSRIVKIYRKRNVPKLLEIETNSGRRIKVTHDHPLIIFRNNCMQKILARELKLGDYVCIAGKIDLGERKQVKELDILKLLEKAPLEELNQVYVRNLGSYLKWLKGSVGTYKRISEIAGINVWNYWWSTKGYMPLIHFYKLIRKFGLPLEFKREIRIGVKGKRYNLPAILPITRDFARFLALFVAEGHLEYVPKQAYNIVITAKDVEEVLSILKRIGLDAKVVDYSKYGKKHKTPQIKVSNKILTLVFLYGLKLGRTASEKRLPSFTPSLPMDIIKTILSELFDRDGSVTRTSRRTCVIYKTTSRILLQQLQYLLSLFGIFSRTYTSYSSNNPLAKHDAYELQISTKPEIEKLLRLLCSESKTVKKLRKLLPSKGKTTFEKQSDIILDRVKNIREIENPSNTVYDLEVQHSSHNFLVGTIFVGNCFANAAATGYVYEPSLEQIRKMLITLRSIKPVPPPAIQFSGGEPTVRKDLPEIVRMAKEVGFDHVEVDTNGLVLAENIDYYKALLDAGMSTIYLQFDGLTDDIYIKLRGMPLMKKKLKVIENARKLGHESIVLVVTLSKGVNDHQMGDIIKFAMENSDVIRCVNVQPISFSGRATQL
;
A
#
# COMPACT_ATOMS: atom_id res chain seq x y z
N MET A 1 18.02 -47.96 9.75
CA MET A 1 16.62 -47.46 9.77
C MET A 1 15.62 -48.48 10.32
N GLN A 2 15.03 -48.22 11.50
CA GLN A 2 13.96 -49.02 12.11
C GLN A 2 12.63 -48.27 11.99
N VAL A 3 11.59 -48.88 11.43
CA VAL A 3 10.22 -48.29 11.41
C VAL A 3 9.58 -48.49 12.78
N LEU A 4 9.14 -47.40 13.40
CA LEU A 4 8.54 -47.37 14.73
C LEU A 4 7.01 -47.59 14.68
N ARG A 5 6.32 -46.88 13.77
CA ARG A 5 4.87 -47.04 13.58
C ARG A 5 4.41 -46.58 12.20
N LYS A 6 3.28 -47.14 11.76
CA LYS A 6 2.51 -46.65 10.61
C LYS A 6 1.40 -45.73 11.11
N THR A 7 1.20 -44.60 10.46
CA THR A 7 0.20 -43.60 10.81
C THR A 7 -0.36 -42.93 9.56
N LYS A 8 -1.38 -42.08 9.72
CA LYS A 8 -1.87 -41.21 8.65
C LYS A 8 -1.36 -39.79 8.87
N SER A 9 -1.05 -39.10 7.79
CA SER A 9 -0.59 -37.71 7.79
C SER A 9 -1.29 -36.91 6.69
N LEU A 10 -1.05 -35.60 6.62
CA LEU A 10 -1.56 -34.73 5.57
C LEU A 10 -0.46 -34.43 4.55
N CYS A 11 -0.81 -34.43 3.26
CA CYS A 11 0.09 -33.93 2.22
C CYS A 11 0.35 -32.43 2.44
N PRO A 12 1.62 -31.95 2.48
CA PRO A 12 1.93 -30.54 2.68
C PRO A 12 1.41 -29.59 1.59
N LYS A 13 1.06 -30.13 0.40
CA LYS A 13 0.59 -29.34 -0.75
C LYS A 13 -0.92 -29.41 -0.94
N CYS A 14 -1.49 -30.61 -1.10
CA CYS A 14 -2.93 -30.76 -1.34
C CYS A 14 -3.78 -31.07 -0.11
N LEU A 15 -3.16 -31.27 1.06
CA LEU A 15 -3.85 -31.53 2.33
C LEU A 15 -4.72 -32.80 2.35
N LYS A 16 -4.59 -33.70 1.36
CA LYS A 16 -5.20 -35.03 1.41
C LYS A 16 -4.55 -35.87 2.51
N VAL A 17 -5.35 -36.70 3.17
CA VAL A 17 -4.88 -37.72 4.11
C VAL A 17 -4.11 -38.79 3.34
N ILE A 18 -2.87 -39.06 3.74
CA ILE A 18 -1.95 -40.03 3.12
C ILE A 18 -1.32 -40.92 4.19
N ASP A 19 -0.91 -42.12 3.80
CA ASP A 19 -0.18 -43.01 4.70
C ASP A 19 1.23 -42.47 4.95
N ALA A 20 1.69 -42.64 6.18
CA ALA A 20 2.98 -42.18 6.64
C ALA A 20 3.62 -43.20 7.60
N GLU A 21 4.94 -43.24 7.60
CA GLU A 21 5.73 -44.13 8.46
C GLU A 21 6.66 -43.31 9.31
N VAL A 22 6.62 -43.55 10.61
CA VAL A 22 7.56 -42.98 11.58
C VAL A 22 8.71 -43.96 11.73
N PHE A 23 9.94 -43.51 11.58
CA PHE A 23 11.14 -44.34 11.64
C PHE A 23 12.30 -43.60 12.32
N VAL A 24 13.30 -44.34 12.78
CA VAL A 24 14.57 -43.79 13.30
C VAL A 24 15.60 -43.83 12.19
N ASP A 25 16.21 -42.67 11.92
CA ASP A 25 17.33 -42.57 10.97
C ASP A 25 18.67 -42.96 11.60
N ASP A 26 19.72 -42.99 10.79
CA ASP A 26 21.03 -43.46 11.25
C ASP A 26 21.71 -42.48 12.24
N ASN A 27 21.15 -41.29 12.45
CA ASN A 27 21.61 -40.29 13.43
C ASN A 27 20.79 -40.31 14.74
N ASN A 28 20.03 -41.38 14.99
CA ASN A 28 19.15 -41.52 16.16
C ASN A 28 17.99 -40.52 16.21
N VAL A 29 17.65 -39.88 15.08
CA VAL A 29 16.56 -38.91 14.99
C VAL A 29 15.28 -39.61 14.57
N VAL A 30 14.18 -39.33 15.26
CA VAL A 30 12.87 -39.84 14.86
C VAL A 30 12.32 -38.99 13.72
N LYS A 31 11.99 -39.62 12.59
CA LYS A 31 11.51 -38.99 11.36
C LYS A 31 10.20 -39.59 10.90
N ILE A 32 9.46 -38.85 10.08
CA ILE A 32 8.25 -39.29 9.41
C ILE A 32 8.43 -39.16 7.90
N ARG A 33 8.20 -40.25 7.19
CA ARG A 33 8.14 -40.27 5.72
C ARG A 33 6.71 -40.45 5.24
N LYS A 34 6.34 -39.77 4.16
CA LYS A 34 5.01 -39.80 3.57
C LYS A 34 5.11 -39.62 2.06
N THR A 35 4.29 -40.34 1.31
CA THR A 35 4.29 -40.28 -0.16
C THR A 35 2.92 -39.89 -0.65
N CYS A 36 2.82 -38.76 -1.36
CA CYS A 36 1.59 -38.32 -2.00
C CYS A 36 1.59 -38.74 -3.48
N PRO A 37 0.52 -39.40 -3.98
CA PRO A 37 0.41 -39.77 -5.40
C PRO A 37 0.58 -38.58 -6.35
N ASP A 38 0.13 -37.40 -5.94
CA ASP A 38 0.12 -36.18 -6.75
C ASP A 38 1.39 -35.32 -6.56
N HIS A 39 2.07 -35.41 -5.41
CA HIS A 39 3.07 -34.42 -4.98
C HIS A 39 4.44 -35.00 -4.58
N GLY A 40 4.60 -36.32 -4.62
CA GLY A 40 5.88 -37.00 -4.38
C GLY A 40 6.14 -37.36 -2.91
N TYR A 41 7.40 -37.67 -2.63
CA TYR A 41 7.92 -38.11 -1.33
C TYR A 41 8.29 -36.92 -0.44
N PHE A 42 7.96 -37.03 0.85
CA PHE A 42 8.33 -36.06 1.88
C PHE A 42 8.90 -36.81 3.09
N GLU A 43 9.94 -36.23 3.70
CA GLU A 43 10.57 -36.71 4.93
C GLU A 43 10.83 -35.52 5.85
N ASP A 44 10.33 -35.60 7.08
CA ASP A 44 10.43 -34.53 8.09
C ASP A 44 10.84 -35.12 9.45
N THR A 45 11.43 -34.32 10.34
CA THR A 45 11.69 -34.73 11.74
C THR A 45 10.36 -34.87 12.50
N TYR A 46 10.16 -36.02 13.15
CA TYR A 46 8.94 -36.39 13.86
C TYR A 46 9.06 -36.06 15.34
N THR A 47 8.84 -34.79 15.68
CA THR A 47 8.72 -34.21 17.04
C THR A 47 9.96 -34.30 17.94
N PHE A 48 10.70 -35.41 17.95
CA PHE A 48 11.83 -35.66 18.83
C PHE A 48 13.13 -35.77 18.03
N SER A 49 14.15 -35.05 18.48
CA SER A 49 15.51 -35.12 17.92
C SER A 49 16.29 -36.36 18.37
N ASP A 50 15.72 -37.17 19.27
CA ASP A 50 16.37 -38.33 19.87
C ASP A 50 15.36 -39.45 20.14
N TYR A 51 15.77 -40.69 19.82
CA TYR A 51 14.93 -41.88 19.96
C TYR A 51 14.65 -42.28 21.42
N GLU A 52 15.59 -42.08 22.34
CA GLU A 52 15.38 -42.44 23.75
C GLU A 52 14.38 -41.48 24.40
N LEU A 53 14.41 -40.20 24.02
CA LEU A 53 13.40 -39.22 24.41
C LEU A 53 12.01 -39.59 23.88
N TYR A 54 11.93 -40.06 22.62
CA TYR A 54 10.69 -40.56 22.03
C TYR A 54 10.13 -41.76 22.83
N LYS A 55 10.97 -42.76 23.13
CA LYS A 55 10.56 -43.92 23.95
C LYS A 55 10.09 -43.52 25.34
N TRP A 56 10.80 -42.58 25.97
CA TRP A 56 10.41 -42.09 27.28
C TRP A 56 9.03 -41.43 27.24
N ALA A 57 8.76 -40.57 26.24
CA ALA A 57 7.47 -39.93 26.07
C ALA A 57 6.35 -40.93 25.74
N GLU A 58 6.65 -41.96 24.94
CA GLU A 58 5.69 -43.00 24.54
C GLU A 58 5.15 -43.80 25.74
N LYS A 59 5.91 -43.92 26.85
CA LYS A 59 5.43 -44.54 28.10
C LYS A 59 4.21 -43.85 28.70
N TYR A 60 4.01 -42.56 28.39
CA TYR A 60 2.90 -41.75 28.88
C TYR A 60 1.77 -41.61 27.85
N ALA A 61 1.90 -42.24 26.67
CA ALA A 61 0.85 -42.20 25.66
C ALA A 61 -0.36 -43.02 26.12
N HIS A 62 -1.51 -42.37 26.27
CA HIS A 62 -2.75 -42.99 26.69
C HIS A 62 -3.92 -42.44 25.86
N ASP A 63 -4.67 -43.33 25.22
CA ASP A 63 -5.91 -42.99 24.54
C ASP A 63 -7.01 -42.79 25.59
N GLY A 64 -7.57 -41.59 25.67
CA GLY A 64 -8.68 -41.32 26.59
C GLY A 64 -10.01 -41.97 26.18
N ASN A 65 -11.01 -41.85 27.04
CA ASN A 65 -12.33 -42.46 26.88
C ASN A 65 -13.25 -41.75 25.86
N GLY A 66 -12.78 -40.67 25.24
CA GLY A 66 -13.55 -39.89 24.26
C GLY A 66 -14.66 -39.03 24.86
N ILE A 67 -15.56 -38.56 24.00
CA ILE A 67 -16.63 -37.62 24.37
C ILE A 67 -17.99 -38.31 24.15
N GLU A 68 -18.84 -38.32 25.18
CA GLU A 68 -20.15 -38.99 25.13
C GLU A 68 -21.21 -38.17 24.37
N ASN A 69 -21.05 -36.85 24.34
CA ASN A 69 -21.96 -35.91 23.69
C ASN A 69 -21.25 -35.02 22.66
N PRO A 70 -20.75 -35.59 21.54
CA PRO A 70 -20.09 -34.82 20.50
C PRO A 70 -21.06 -33.76 19.93
N LEU A 71 -20.59 -32.53 19.82
CA LEU A 71 -21.38 -31.40 19.29
C LEU A 71 -21.34 -31.30 17.76
N THR A 72 -20.60 -32.20 17.11
CA THR A 72 -20.44 -32.30 15.66
C THR A 72 -20.59 -33.75 15.21
N LYS A 73 -21.07 -33.94 13.97
CA LYS A 73 -21.18 -35.26 13.33
C LYS A 73 -20.05 -35.42 12.31
N GLU A 74 -19.54 -36.63 12.17
CA GLU A 74 -18.58 -36.95 11.12
C GLU A 74 -19.34 -37.20 9.80
N VAL A 75 -19.12 -36.34 8.81
CA VAL A 75 -19.75 -36.36 7.48
C VAL A 75 -18.70 -36.48 6.38
N ASN A 76 -17.61 -35.72 6.46
CA ASN A 76 -16.49 -35.66 5.50
C ASN A 76 -15.15 -36.15 6.09
N GLY A 77 -15.10 -36.50 7.38
CA GLY A 77 -13.92 -36.96 8.10
C GLY A 77 -12.95 -35.85 8.52
N CYS A 78 -11.91 -36.23 9.28
CA CYS A 78 -10.79 -35.34 9.61
C CYS A 78 -9.99 -34.98 8.35
N PRO A 79 -9.65 -33.70 8.06
CA PRO A 79 -9.76 -32.51 8.92
C PRO A 79 -10.99 -31.61 8.67
N PHE A 80 -11.97 -32.05 7.89
CA PHE A 80 -13.08 -31.22 7.41
C PHE A 80 -14.22 -31.08 8.42
N ASP A 81 -14.41 -32.06 9.30
CA ASP A 81 -15.41 -32.02 10.38
C ASP A 81 -14.78 -31.73 11.76
N CYS A 82 -13.76 -30.88 11.79
CA CYS A 82 -13.02 -30.57 13.01
C CYS A 82 -13.88 -29.77 14.01
N GLY A 83 -13.86 -30.16 15.29
CA GLY A 83 -14.65 -29.61 16.39
C GLY A 83 -14.63 -30.55 17.60
N ILE A 84 -15.63 -30.46 18.49
CA ILE A 84 -15.87 -31.48 19.54
C ILE A 84 -16.56 -32.68 18.86
N CYS A 85 -15.80 -33.45 18.07
CA CYS A 85 -16.28 -34.57 17.27
C CYS A 85 -15.96 -35.93 17.92
N PRO A 86 -16.59 -37.04 17.47
CA PRO A 86 -16.38 -38.37 18.06
C PRO A 86 -14.93 -38.87 18.01
N ASN A 87 -14.10 -38.35 17.09
CA ASN A 87 -12.70 -38.73 16.96
C ASN A 87 -11.79 -38.16 18.08
N HIS A 88 -12.28 -37.20 18.87
CA HIS A 88 -11.53 -36.70 20.03
C HIS A 88 -11.60 -37.69 21.18
N LYS A 89 -10.49 -38.41 21.42
CA LYS A 89 -10.36 -39.36 22.53
C LYS A 89 -10.00 -38.72 23.87
N SER A 90 -9.40 -37.54 23.87
CA SER A 90 -9.02 -36.80 25.09
C SER A 90 -10.09 -35.77 25.48
N HIS A 91 -10.32 -35.62 26.78
CA HIS A 91 -11.17 -34.54 27.31
C HIS A 91 -10.45 -33.19 27.27
N THR A 92 -11.20 -32.11 27.15
CA THR A 92 -10.66 -30.75 27.17
C THR A 92 -10.27 -30.35 28.61
N VAL A 93 -8.98 -30.19 28.88
CA VAL A 93 -8.48 -29.75 30.20
C VAL A 93 -8.50 -28.24 30.35
N LEU A 94 -8.12 -27.53 29.28
CA LEU A 94 -8.13 -26.07 29.18
C LEU A 94 -8.88 -25.68 27.92
N ALA A 95 -9.98 -24.95 28.07
CA ALA A 95 -10.70 -24.38 26.94
C ALA A 95 -10.18 -22.98 26.65
N ILE A 96 -9.94 -22.64 25.38
CA ILE A 96 -9.51 -21.30 24.98
C ILE A 96 -10.66 -20.63 24.22
N ILE A 97 -11.06 -19.44 24.66
CA ILE A 97 -12.04 -18.60 23.96
C ILE A 97 -11.38 -17.29 23.55
N ASP A 98 -11.39 -17.00 22.25
CA ASP A 98 -11.04 -15.69 21.74
C ASP A 98 -12.15 -14.69 22.07
N VAL A 99 -11.89 -13.72 22.94
CA VAL A 99 -12.89 -12.70 23.34
C VAL A 99 -12.84 -11.46 22.48
N THR A 100 -11.73 -11.21 21.79
CA THR A 100 -11.59 -10.11 20.83
C THR A 100 -10.44 -10.39 19.87
N ASN A 101 -10.52 -9.95 18.63
CA ASN A 101 -9.35 -9.87 17.74
C ASN A 101 -8.70 -8.48 17.70
N ARG A 102 -9.15 -7.54 18.55
CA ARG A 102 -8.50 -6.23 18.72
C ARG A 102 -7.19 -6.41 19.47
N CYS A 103 -6.15 -5.68 19.07
CA CYS A 103 -4.86 -5.67 19.74
C CYS A 103 -4.42 -4.23 19.99
N ASN A 104 -3.91 -3.94 21.19
CA ASN A 104 -3.39 -2.62 21.58
C ASN A 104 -1.86 -2.51 21.48
N MET A 105 -1.15 -3.58 21.14
CA MET A 105 0.23 -3.48 20.67
C MET A 105 0.23 -2.76 19.32
N LYS A 106 1.29 -2.00 19.06
CA LYS A 106 1.45 -1.27 17.79
C LYS A 106 1.46 -2.28 16.64
N CYS A 107 0.31 -2.54 16.02
CA CYS A 107 0.25 -3.14 14.70
C CYS A 107 0.20 -2.03 13.62
N PRO A 108 1.02 -2.14 12.58
CA PRO A 108 2.16 -1.24 12.45
C PRO A 108 2.36 -0.72 11.03
N VAL A 109 3.33 0.18 10.93
CA VAL A 109 4.07 0.50 9.71
C VAL A 109 3.35 1.21 8.57
N CYS A 110 3.90 2.33 8.13
CA CYS A 110 3.36 3.04 6.99
C CYS A 110 4.43 3.76 6.16
N VAL A 111 4.07 4.08 4.92
CA VAL A 111 4.82 4.91 3.98
C VAL A 111 4.27 6.34 4.01
N SER A 112 5.11 7.31 3.69
CA SER A 112 4.69 8.71 3.55
C SER A 112 3.63 8.89 2.44
N GLY A 113 2.64 9.76 2.69
CA GLY A 113 1.52 10.00 1.78
C GLY A 113 1.88 10.67 0.46
N ASP A 114 3.03 11.35 0.39
CA ASP A 114 3.51 12.09 -0.77
C ASP A 114 4.16 11.20 -1.84
N GLU A 115 4.29 9.89 -1.62
CA GLU A 115 4.90 8.98 -2.58
C GLU A 115 3.94 8.58 -3.71
N ILE A 116 4.45 8.54 -4.95
CA ILE A 116 3.67 8.17 -6.15
C ILE A 116 3.61 6.67 -6.34
N LEU A 117 2.38 6.21 -6.59
CA LEU A 117 2.07 4.86 -7.03
C LEU A 117 1.59 4.87 -8.48
N LEU A 118 2.03 3.86 -9.22
CA LEU A 118 1.42 3.48 -10.48
C LEU A 118 0.30 2.49 -10.16
N VAL A 119 -0.96 2.91 -10.34
CA VAL A 119 -2.14 2.10 -10.06
C VAL A 119 -2.91 1.77 -11.33
N LYS A 120 -3.70 0.70 -11.31
CA LYS A 120 -4.64 0.35 -12.37
C LYS A 120 -6.03 0.20 -11.78
N ASN A 121 -7.01 0.92 -12.31
CA ASN A 121 -8.41 0.78 -11.92
C ASN A 121 -9.27 0.68 -13.19
N SER A 122 -10.10 -0.36 -13.31
CA SER A 122 -10.99 -0.56 -14.46
C SER A 122 -10.24 -0.52 -15.80
N HIS A 123 -9.06 -1.14 -15.82
CA HIS A 123 -8.12 -1.18 -16.96
C HIS A 123 -7.47 0.15 -17.34
N GLU A 124 -7.67 1.23 -16.59
CA GLU A 124 -6.97 2.51 -16.77
C GLU A 124 -5.80 2.61 -15.78
N GLY A 125 -4.58 2.76 -16.30
CA GLY A 125 -3.37 3.06 -15.53
C GLY A 125 -3.30 4.54 -15.13
N LYS A 126 -3.06 4.83 -13.85
CA LYS A 126 -3.01 6.17 -13.28
C LYS A 126 -1.82 6.36 -12.34
N PHE A 127 -1.26 7.56 -12.33
CA PHE A 127 -0.35 8.04 -11.28
C PHE A 127 -1.17 8.73 -10.20
N LEU A 128 -1.09 8.23 -8.98
CA LEU A 128 -1.72 8.83 -7.80
C LEU A 128 -0.77 8.74 -6.61
N THR A 129 -0.86 9.66 -5.68
CA THR A 129 -0.16 9.53 -4.39
C THR A 129 -0.93 8.62 -3.43
N LEU A 130 -0.25 8.04 -2.45
CA LEU A 130 -0.91 7.28 -1.38
C LEU A 130 -2.00 8.11 -0.68
N GLU A 131 -1.70 9.37 -0.40
CA GLU A 131 -2.66 10.30 0.20
C GLU A 131 -3.88 10.56 -0.69
N GLU A 132 -3.71 10.72 -2.01
CA GLU A 132 -4.84 10.90 -2.94
C GLU A 132 -5.74 9.66 -2.95
N ILE A 133 -5.16 8.45 -2.97
CA ILE A 133 -5.90 7.19 -2.96
C ILE A 133 -6.62 7.01 -1.61
N ALA A 134 -5.91 7.21 -0.50
CA ALA A 134 -6.46 7.07 0.83
C ALA A 134 -7.59 8.08 1.06
N THR A 135 -7.38 9.37 0.75
CA THR A 135 -8.41 10.41 0.91
C THR A 135 -9.69 10.05 0.15
N TYR A 136 -9.57 9.56 -1.08
CA TYR A 136 -10.72 9.08 -1.84
C TYR A 136 -11.43 7.91 -1.14
N ALA A 137 -10.68 6.91 -0.69
CA ALA A 137 -11.24 5.73 -0.02
C ALA A 137 -11.90 6.08 1.33
N PHE A 138 -11.26 6.89 2.16
CA PHE A 138 -11.75 7.33 3.47
C PHE A 138 -12.95 8.28 3.40
N ASN A 139 -13.11 9.03 2.30
CA ASN A 139 -14.29 9.87 2.08
C ASN A 139 -15.48 9.07 1.50
N THR A 140 -15.21 7.94 0.84
CA THR A 140 -16.25 7.13 0.18
C THR A 140 -16.75 6.02 1.09
N ILE A 141 -15.88 5.45 1.93
CA ILE A 141 -16.14 4.26 2.73
C ILE A 141 -15.94 4.62 4.20
N LYS A 142 -16.85 4.15 5.07
CA LYS A 142 -16.76 4.39 6.51
C LYS A 142 -15.47 3.74 7.06
N PRO A 143 -14.58 4.50 7.73
CA PRO A 143 -13.38 3.95 8.34
C PRO A 143 -13.70 3.03 9.51
N ILE A 144 -12.90 1.98 9.64
CA ILE A 144 -12.93 1.04 10.78
C ILE A 144 -11.69 1.33 11.63
N PRO A 145 -11.84 1.74 12.90
CA PRO A 145 -10.70 1.97 13.78
C PRO A 145 -10.11 0.63 14.20
N LEU A 146 -8.78 0.48 14.04
CA LEU A 146 -8.03 -0.67 14.55
C LEU A 146 -7.51 -0.38 15.96
N CYS A 147 -6.96 0.81 16.17
CA CYS A 147 -6.49 1.31 17.46
C CYS A 147 -6.58 2.85 17.49
N PRO A 148 -6.34 3.55 18.62
CA PRO A 148 -6.60 4.99 18.75
C PRO A 148 -6.00 5.89 17.66
N ASN A 149 -4.87 5.47 17.08
CA ASN A 149 -4.15 6.24 16.06
C ASN A 149 -4.14 5.57 14.67
N VAL A 150 -4.86 4.46 14.47
CA VAL A 150 -4.88 3.70 13.21
C VAL A 150 -6.31 3.36 12.81
N ASP A 151 -6.69 3.75 11.60
CA ASP A 151 -7.94 3.35 10.96
C ASP A 151 -7.67 2.71 9.59
N TYR A 152 -8.60 1.88 9.12
CA TYR A 152 -8.52 1.28 7.80
C TYR A 152 -9.86 1.31 7.06
N VAL A 153 -9.80 1.14 5.75
CA VAL A 153 -10.97 0.99 4.87
C VAL A 153 -10.78 -0.22 3.96
N ASN A 154 -11.85 -1.00 3.77
CA ASN A 154 -11.86 -2.11 2.83
C ASN A 154 -12.19 -1.58 1.42
N VAL A 155 -11.22 -1.66 0.52
CA VAL A 155 -11.28 -1.12 -0.85
C VAL A 155 -11.38 -2.22 -1.92
N PHE A 156 -11.63 -3.47 -1.51
CA PHE A 156 -11.66 -4.60 -2.45
C PHE A 156 -12.64 -4.36 -3.62
N HIS A 157 -13.80 -3.75 -3.34
CA HIS A 157 -14.83 -3.42 -4.32
C HIS A 157 -14.41 -2.33 -5.33
N LEU A 158 -13.46 -1.46 -4.97
CA LEU A 158 -12.96 -0.41 -5.85
C LEU A 158 -12.05 -0.96 -6.97
N SER A 159 -11.67 -2.24 -6.90
CA SER A 159 -10.90 -2.95 -7.95
C SER A 159 -9.62 -2.22 -8.36
N ILE A 160 -8.94 -1.60 -7.39
CA ILE A 160 -7.66 -0.90 -7.58
C ILE A 160 -6.54 -1.94 -7.52
N MET A 161 -5.64 -1.91 -8.49
CA MET A 161 -4.49 -2.82 -8.58
C MET A 161 -3.17 -2.04 -8.52
N VAL A 162 -2.14 -2.69 -7.97
CA VAL A 162 -0.76 -2.18 -7.87
C VAL A 162 0.26 -3.23 -8.34
N PRO A 163 1.44 -2.81 -8.82
CA PRO A 163 2.53 -3.72 -9.15
C PRO A 163 3.12 -4.36 -7.89
N ILE A 164 3.36 -5.67 -7.96
CA ILE A 164 3.96 -6.52 -6.92
C ILE A 164 5.10 -7.32 -7.54
N VAL A 165 6.07 -7.74 -6.72
CA VAL A 165 7.18 -8.61 -7.12
C VAL A 165 7.01 -10.01 -6.53
N GLU A 166 7.16 -11.04 -7.37
CA GLU A 166 7.19 -12.45 -6.95
C GLU A 166 8.63 -12.90 -6.61
N ALA A 167 8.79 -13.99 -5.87
CA ALA A 167 10.10 -14.56 -5.48
C ALA A 167 11.08 -14.79 -6.66
N ASN A 168 10.56 -14.99 -7.88
CA ASN A 168 11.34 -15.17 -9.11
C ASN A 168 11.82 -13.84 -9.75
N GLY A 169 11.47 -12.68 -9.17
CA GLY A 169 11.81 -11.34 -9.68
C GLY A 169 10.90 -10.84 -10.80
N ARG A 170 9.78 -11.51 -11.09
CA ARG A 170 8.77 -11.04 -12.05
C ARG A 170 7.81 -10.05 -11.39
N ILE A 171 7.40 -9.04 -12.16
CA ILE A 171 6.43 -8.04 -11.71
C ILE A 171 5.03 -8.45 -12.19
N LYS A 172 4.08 -8.51 -11.27
CA LYS A 172 2.65 -8.78 -11.55
C LYS A 172 1.76 -7.68 -10.99
N TRP A 173 0.49 -7.70 -11.34
CA TRP A 173 -0.51 -6.81 -10.77
C TRP A 173 -1.37 -7.54 -9.75
N SER A 174 -1.54 -6.95 -8.57
CA SER A 174 -2.44 -7.46 -7.53
C SER A 174 -3.43 -6.40 -7.10
N ARG A 175 -4.63 -6.83 -6.70
CA ARG A 175 -5.65 -5.95 -6.13
C ARG A 175 -5.26 -5.50 -4.71
N ILE A 176 -5.64 -4.28 -4.38
CA ILE A 176 -5.63 -3.77 -3.00
C ILE A 176 -6.92 -4.23 -2.31
N VAL A 177 -6.78 -4.81 -1.14
CA VAL A 177 -7.87 -5.27 -0.27
C VAL A 177 -8.20 -4.20 0.76
N LYS A 178 -7.20 -3.67 1.47
CA LYS A 178 -7.37 -2.67 2.51
C LYS A 178 -6.36 -1.53 2.39
N ILE A 179 -6.77 -0.35 2.84
CA ILE A 179 -5.89 0.82 2.99
C ILE A 179 -5.89 1.21 4.46
N TYR A 180 -4.70 1.31 5.04
CA TYR A 180 -4.49 1.75 6.42
C TYR A 180 -4.04 3.20 6.43
N ARG A 181 -4.46 3.93 7.47
CA ARG A 181 -3.99 5.27 7.78
C ARG A 181 -3.65 5.34 9.26
N LYS A 182 -2.45 5.85 9.54
CA LYS A 182 -1.94 6.06 10.88
C LYS A 182 -1.62 7.52 11.10
N ARG A 183 -2.07 8.08 12.21
CA ARG A 183 -1.85 9.47 12.62
C ARG A 183 -0.83 9.54 13.75
N ASN A 184 -0.35 10.75 14.06
CA ASN A 184 0.60 11.01 15.14
C ASN A 184 1.94 10.29 14.95
N VAL A 185 2.47 10.32 13.74
CA VAL A 185 3.81 9.80 13.40
C VAL A 185 4.74 10.96 13.08
N PRO A 186 5.52 11.45 14.06
CA PRO A 186 6.34 12.66 13.90
C PRO A 186 7.66 12.42 13.16
N LYS A 187 8.13 11.17 13.07
CA LYS A 187 9.44 10.82 12.50
C LYS A 187 9.37 9.69 11.49
N LEU A 188 10.20 9.76 10.45
CA LEU A 188 10.35 8.76 9.39
C LEU A 188 11.83 8.49 9.13
N LEU A 189 12.13 7.33 8.56
CA LEU A 189 13.41 7.05 7.91
C LEU A 189 13.31 7.36 6.42
N GLU A 190 14.19 8.22 5.93
CA GLU A 190 14.43 8.40 4.51
C GLU A 190 15.62 7.55 4.07
N ILE A 191 15.38 6.69 3.09
CA ILE A 191 16.37 5.77 2.54
C ILE A 191 16.70 6.23 1.12
N GLU A 192 17.99 6.49 0.87
CA GLU A 192 18.53 6.84 -0.44
C GLU A 192 19.36 5.67 -0.98
N THR A 193 19.14 5.36 -2.24
CA THR A 193 19.86 4.31 -2.99
C THR A 193 21.00 4.88 -3.84
N ASN A 194 21.89 4.03 -4.34
CA ASN A 194 22.98 4.43 -5.24
C ASN A 194 22.50 4.96 -6.58
N SER A 195 21.31 4.56 -7.04
CA SER A 195 20.67 5.20 -8.19
C SER A 195 20.01 6.54 -7.86
N GLY A 196 20.05 7.00 -6.61
CA GLY A 196 19.43 8.25 -6.15
C GLY A 196 17.91 8.19 -6.00
N ARG A 197 17.32 6.99 -6.02
CA ARG A 197 15.92 6.80 -5.59
C ARG A 197 15.83 6.98 -4.08
N ARG A 198 14.74 7.61 -3.63
CA ARG A 198 14.46 7.86 -2.23
C ARG A 198 13.07 7.35 -1.88
N ILE A 199 12.93 6.82 -0.67
CA ILE A 199 11.65 6.45 -0.09
C ILE A 199 11.62 6.85 1.38
N LYS A 200 10.47 7.34 1.84
CA LYS A 200 10.24 7.73 3.23
C LYS A 200 9.28 6.76 3.91
N VAL A 201 9.76 6.05 4.92
CA VAL A 201 9.03 4.99 5.60
C VAL A 201 9.16 5.10 7.11
N THR A 202 8.23 4.51 7.86
CA THR A 202 8.44 4.33 9.30
C THR A 202 9.59 3.36 9.59
N HIS A 203 10.22 3.49 10.75
CA HIS A 203 11.32 2.61 11.22
C HIS A 203 11.03 1.10 11.09
N ASP A 204 9.78 0.72 11.28
CA ASP A 204 9.37 -0.68 11.29
C ASP A 204 8.96 -1.17 9.89
N HIS A 205 9.25 -0.44 8.81
CA HIS A 205 8.71 -0.79 7.48
C HIS A 205 9.46 -1.88 6.76
N PRO A 206 8.77 -2.99 6.37
CA PRO A 206 9.44 -4.06 5.68
C PRO A 206 9.80 -3.60 4.28
N LEU A 207 11.08 -3.71 3.94
CA LEU A 207 11.61 -3.46 2.61
C LEU A 207 12.00 -4.79 1.98
N ILE A 208 11.83 -4.90 0.66
CA ILE A 208 12.23 -6.10 -0.07
C ILE A 208 13.70 -5.95 -0.45
N ILE A 209 14.56 -6.70 0.23
CA ILE A 209 15.99 -6.75 -0.06
C ILE A 209 16.37 -8.04 -0.77
N PHE A 210 17.52 -8.03 -1.43
CA PHE A 210 18.13 -9.20 -2.03
C PHE A 210 19.44 -9.54 -1.31
N ARG A 211 19.49 -10.69 -0.64
CA ARG A 211 20.69 -11.23 0.05
C ARG A 211 20.81 -12.72 -0.24
N ASN A 212 22.03 -13.23 -0.38
CA ASN A 212 22.30 -14.66 -0.59
C ASN A 212 21.49 -15.30 -1.73
N ASN A 213 21.34 -14.60 -2.86
CA ASN A 213 20.53 -15.03 -4.01
C ASN A 213 19.02 -15.24 -3.74
N CYS A 214 18.50 -14.72 -2.62
CA CYS A 214 17.08 -14.77 -2.29
C CYS A 214 16.53 -13.40 -1.91
N MET A 215 15.25 -13.17 -2.19
CA MET A 215 14.55 -11.98 -1.71
C MET A 215 14.08 -12.20 -0.28
N GLN A 216 14.37 -11.23 0.59
CA GLN A 216 14.03 -11.25 2.01
C GLN A 216 13.32 -9.94 2.38
N LYS A 217 12.43 -10.01 3.36
CA LYS A 217 11.81 -8.82 3.96
C LYS A 217 12.58 -8.45 5.21
N ILE A 218 13.10 -7.23 5.27
CA ILE A 218 13.74 -6.71 6.48
C ILE A 218 13.12 -5.38 6.89
N LEU A 219 13.15 -5.06 8.17
CA LEU A 219 12.61 -3.79 8.65
C LEU A 219 13.55 -2.63 8.27
N ALA A 220 12.99 -1.45 8.03
CA ALA A 220 13.76 -0.27 7.63
C ALA A 220 14.86 0.10 8.63
N ARG A 221 14.63 -0.11 9.94
CA ARG A 221 15.62 0.08 11.02
C ARG A 221 16.77 -0.94 11.00
N GLU A 222 16.58 -2.09 10.36
CA GLU A 222 17.57 -3.18 10.25
C GLU A 222 18.35 -3.11 8.92
N LEU A 223 17.97 -2.19 8.04
CA LEU A 223 18.62 -1.93 6.77
C LEU A 223 20.04 -1.40 7.00
N LYS A 224 21.01 -2.01 6.34
CA LYS A 224 22.42 -1.61 6.43
C LYS A 224 22.83 -0.92 5.13
N LEU A 225 23.81 -0.02 5.24
CA LEU A 225 24.44 0.58 4.05
C LEU A 225 25.06 -0.52 3.19
N GLY A 226 24.83 -0.45 1.88
CA GLY A 226 25.28 -1.46 0.92
C GLY A 226 24.29 -2.60 0.63
N ASP A 227 23.22 -2.77 1.42
CA ASP A 227 22.17 -3.75 1.12
C ASP A 227 21.52 -3.47 -0.23
N TYR A 228 21.12 -4.53 -0.96
CA TYR A 228 20.42 -4.39 -2.22
C TYR A 228 18.91 -4.34 -2.02
N VAL A 229 18.29 -3.19 -2.30
CA VAL A 229 16.84 -3.06 -2.38
C VAL A 229 16.34 -3.39 -3.79
N CYS A 230 15.15 -3.97 -3.87
CA CYS A 230 14.53 -4.32 -5.15
C CYS A 230 13.79 -3.10 -5.73
N ILE A 231 14.19 -2.67 -6.92
CA ILE A 231 13.52 -1.59 -7.65
C ILE A 231 12.91 -2.11 -8.96
N ALA A 232 11.90 -1.41 -9.47
CA ALA A 232 11.29 -1.80 -10.73
C ALA A 232 12.23 -1.54 -11.93
N GLY A 233 12.47 -2.58 -12.73
CA GLY A 233 13.26 -2.49 -13.97
C GLY A 233 12.40 -2.39 -15.22
N LYS A 234 11.54 -3.39 -15.47
CA LYS A 234 10.57 -3.38 -16.56
C LYS A 234 9.17 -3.67 -16.02
N ILE A 235 8.24 -2.73 -16.23
CA ILE A 235 6.84 -2.90 -15.81
C ILE A 235 5.98 -3.10 -17.05
N ASP A 236 5.23 -4.20 -17.10
CA ASP A 236 4.19 -4.40 -18.10
C ASP A 236 2.84 -3.92 -17.56
N LEU A 237 2.08 -3.14 -18.33
CA LEU A 237 0.73 -2.70 -17.97
C LEU A 237 -0.34 -3.75 -18.32
N GLY A 238 0.00 -4.75 -19.14
CA GLY A 238 -0.91 -5.72 -19.71
C GLY A 238 -2.02 -5.06 -20.54
N GLU A 239 -3.17 -5.71 -20.64
CA GLU A 239 -4.36 -5.15 -21.29
C GLU A 239 -4.82 -3.87 -20.59
N ARG A 240 -4.97 -2.78 -21.35
CA ARG A 240 -5.38 -1.49 -20.81
C ARG A 240 -6.33 -0.76 -21.72
N LYS A 241 -7.24 0.00 -21.12
CA LYS A 241 -8.11 0.92 -21.83
C LYS A 241 -7.30 2.14 -22.23
N GLN A 242 -7.19 2.36 -23.53
CA GLN A 242 -6.46 3.52 -24.06
C GLN A 242 -7.32 4.78 -23.98
N VAL A 243 -6.81 5.81 -23.31
CA VAL A 243 -7.44 7.13 -23.28
C VAL A 243 -7.01 7.88 -24.55
N LYS A 244 -7.94 8.02 -25.50
CA LYS A 244 -7.72 8.74 -26.77
C LYS A 244 -8.37 10.12 -26.82
N GLU A 245 -9.27 10.40 -25.87
CA GLU A 245 -10.06 11.63 -25.83
C GLU A 245 -10.12 12.17 -24.39
N LEU A 246 -10.16 13.50 -24.25
CA LEU A 246 -10.32 14.20 -22.98
C LEU A 246 -11.70 14.78 -22.84
N ASP A 247 -12.35 14.45 -21.75
CA ASP A 247 -13.64 15.01 -21.37
C ASP A 247 -13.44 16.32 -20.59
N ILE A 248 -13.48 17.43 -21.31
CA ILE A 248 -13.25 18.76 -20.75
C ILE A 248 -14.33 19.14 -19.74
N LEU A 249 -15.58 18.72 -19.94
CA LEU A 249 -16.66 18.97 -18.97
C LEU A 249 -16.32 18.32 -17.64
N LYS A 250 -15.96 17.03 -17.64
CA LYS A 250 -15.58 16.34 -16.40
C LYS A 250 -14.32 16.92 -15.74
N LEU A 251 -13.38 17.44 -16.53
CA LEU A 251 -12.17 18.08 -16.00
C LEU A 251 -12.47 19.45 -15.37
N LEU A 252 -13.39 20.22 -15.95
CA LEU A 252 -13.82 21.52 -15.43
C LEU A 252 -14.67 21.42 -14.17
N GLU A 253 -15.37 20.30 -13.95
CA GLU A 253 -16.14 20.08 -12.71
C GLU A 253 -15.26 20.13 -11.45
N LYS A 254 -13.95 19.90 -11.59
CA LYS A 254 -12.97 20.00 -10.49
C LYS A 254 -12.56 21.44 -10.15
N ALA A 255 -12.92 22.42 -10.98
CA ALA A 255 -12.59 23.82 -10.75
C ALA A 255 -13.59 24.48 -9.79
N PRO A 256 -13.17 25.47 -8.98
CA PRO A 256 -14.08 26.22 -8.10
C PRO A 256 -15.25 26.86 -8.85
N LEU A 257 -16.44 26.88 -8.25
CA LEU A 257 -17.66 27.42 -8.86
C LEU A 257 -17.50 28.89 -9.25
N GLU A 258 -16.75 29.66 -8.47
CA GLU A 258 -16.48 31.08 -8.70
C GLU A 258 -15.72 31.30 -10.01
N GLU A 259 -14.82 30.37 -10.36
CA GLU A 259 -14.01 30.39 -11.57
C GLU A 259 -14.83 29.98 -12.80
N LEU A 260 -15.84 29.13 -12.61
CA LEU A 260 -16.75 28.72 -13.68
C LEU A 260 -17.79 29.79 -14.04
N ASN A 261 -17.84 30.90 -13.29
CA ASN A 261 -18.63 32.05 -13.66
C ASN A 261 -18.23 32.58 -15.05
N GLN A 262 -19.26 32.93 -15.83
CA GLN A 262 -19.14 33.38 -17.22
C GLN A 262 -18.61 32.33 -18.22
N VAL A 263 -18.49 31.06 -17.80
CA VAL A 263 -18.26 29.93 -18.71
C VAL A 263 -19.60 29.39 -19.20
N TYR A 264 -19.73 29.23 -20.51
CA TYR A 264 -20.95 28.82 -21.19
C TYR A 264 -20.71 27.58 -22.01
N VAL A 265 -21.69 26.71 -22.00
CA VAL A 265 -21.84 25.59 -22.92
C VAL A 265 -22.62 26.10 -24.13
N ARG A 266 -22.16 25.77 -25.32
CA ARG A 266 -22.71 26.18 -26.62
C ARG A 266 -23.08 24.93 -27.41
N ASN A 267 -23.92 25.12 -28.43
CA ASN A 267 -24.41 24.06 -29.32
C ASN A 267 -25.32 23.04 -28.61
N LEU A 268 -26.17 23.52 -27.71
CA LEU A 268 -27.09 22.70 -26.91
C LEU A 268 -28.44 22.43 -27.58
N GLY A 269 -28.66 22.92 -28.81
CA GLY A 269 -29.97 22.88 -29.47
C GLY A 269 -30.54 21.46 -29.58
N SER A 270 -29.75 20.51 -30.09
CA SER A 270 -30.13 19.10 -30.26
C SER A 270 -30.48 18.46 -28.92
N TYR A 271 -29.61 18.63 -27.92
CA TYR A 271 -29.79 18.08 -26.57
C TYR A 271 -31.02 18.64 -25.85
N LEU A 272 -31.25 19.96 -25.92
CA LEU A 272 -32.42 20.58 -25.28
C LEU A 272 -33.73 20.18 -25.95
N LYS A 273 -33.75 19.98 -27.28
CA LYS A 273 -34.91 19.43 -27.99
C LYS A 273 -35.19 17.99 -27.58
N TRP A 274 -34.15 17.16 -27.48
CA TRP A 274 -34.26 15.79 -26.98
C TRP A 274 -34.83 15.75 -25.57
N LEU A 275 -34.28 16.54 -24.63
CA LEU A 275 -34.81 16.67 -23.27
C LEU A 275 -36.28 17.12 -23.24
N LYS A 276 -36.64 18.08 -24.11
CA LYS A 276 -38.03 18.55 -24.22
C LYS A 276 -38.95 17.44 -24.70
N GLY A 277 -38.51 16.59 -25.63
CA GLY A 277 -39.28 15.42 -26.07
C GLY A 277 -39.58 14.44 -24.94
N SER A 278 -38.66 14.29 -23.98
CA SER A 278 -38.84 13.37 -22.85
C SER A 278 -39.64 13.96 -21.68
N VAL A 279 -39.58 15.27 -21.44
CA VAL A 279 -40.13 15.92 -20.22
C VAL A 279 -41.34 16.84 -20.54
N GLY A 280 -41.52 17.22 -21.80
CA GLY A 280 -42.62 18.06 -22.29
C GLY A 280 -42.29 19.56 -22.34
N THR A 281 -42.11 20.22 -21.19
CA THR A 281 -41.92 21.68 -21.12
C THR A 281 -40.62 22.11 -20.46
N TYR A 282 -40.05 23.24 -20.92
CA TYR A 282 -38.84 23.82 -20.31
C TYR A 282 -39.05 24.25 -18.85
N LYS A 283 -40.28 24.63 -18.46
CA LYS A 283 -40.62 24.93 -17.07
C LYS A 283 -40.41 23.71 -16.17
N ARG A 284 -40.92 22.55 -16.58
CA ARG A 284 -40.77 21.28 -15.86
C ARG A 284 -39.31 20.81 -15.81
N ILE A 285 -38.55 21.01 -16.89
CA ILE A 285 -37.09 20.76 -16.91
C ILE A 285 -36.37 21.64 -15.88
N SER A 286 -36.72 22.92 -15.81
CA SER A 286 -36.14 23.89 -14.86
C SER A 286 -36.44 23.52 -13.41
N GLU A 287 -37.68 23.11 -13.12
CA GLU A 287 -38.12 22.64 -11.80
C GLU A 287 -37.34 21.39 -11.36
N ILE A 288 -37.26 20.36 -12.22
CA ILE A 288 -36.55 19.11 -11.91
C ILE A 288 -35.05 19.35 -11.69
N ALA A 289 -34.45 20.26 -12.44
CA ALA A 289 -33.03 20.59 -12.34
C ALA A 289 -32.70 21.59 -11.22
N GLY A 290 -33.69 22.15 -10.51
CA GLY A 290 -33.48 23.17 -9.48
C GLY A 290 -32.87 24.46 -10.05
N ILE A 291 -33.43 24.92 -11.18
CA ILE A 291 -33.06 26.19 -11.84
C ILE A 291 -34.26 27.14 -11.69
N ASN A 292 -34.07 28.25 -10.96
CA ASN A 292 -35.17 29.15 -10.57
C ASN A 292 -35.75 29.94 -11.75
N VAL A 293 -34.95 30.28 -12.76
CA VAL A 293 -35.39 31.04 -13.94
C VAL A 293 -34.79 30.44 -15.20
N TRP A 294 -35.63 30.09 -16.18
CA TRP A 294 -35.21 29.64 -17.50
C TRP A 294 -35.05 30.82 -18.44
N ASN A 295 -33.84 31.05 -18.96
CA ASN A 295 -33.62 32.10 -19.93
C ASN A 295 -34.02 31.61 -21.34
N TYR A 296 -34.91 32.34 -22.01
CA TYR A 296 -35.38 32.03 -23.36
C TYR A 296 -34.24 31.82 -24.38
N TRP A 297 -33.15 32.58 -24.25
CA TRP A 297 -31.97 32.48 -25.11
C TRP A 297 -31.27 31.12 -25.03
N TRP A 298 -31.44 30.38 -23.92
CA TRP A 298 -30.84 29.06 -23.76
C TRP A 298 -31.39 28.05 -24.76
N SER A 299 -32.70 28.05 -24.95
CA SER A 299 -33.40 27.18 -25.89
C SER A 299 -33.32 27.65 -27.34
N THR A 300 -33.29 28.96 -27.59
CA THR A 300 -33.33 29.51 -28.95
C THR A 300 -31.97 29.68 -29.60
N LYS A 301 -30.94 30.08 -28.84
CA LYS A 301 -29.57 30.22 -29.34
C LYS A 301 -28.66 29.05 -28.93
N GLY A 302 -29.18 28.11 -28.14
CA GLY A 302 -28.48 26.87 -27.79
C GLY A 302 -27.23 27.09 -26.94
N TYR A 303 -27.21 28.09 -26.05
CA TYR A 303 -26.12 28.29 -25.10
C TYR A 303 -26.62 28.48 -23.67
N MET A 304 -25.91 27.95 -22.69
CA MET A 304 -26.30 27.99 -21.27
C MET A 304 -25.06 28.15 -20.38
N PRO A 305 -25.13 28.86 -19.24
CA PRO A 305 -24.05 28.84 -18.25
C PRO A 305 -23.71 27.41 -17.81
N LEU A 306 -22.42 27.08 -17.73
CA LEU A 306 -21.94 25.74 -17.41
C LEU A 306 -22.45 25.23 -16.05
N ILE A 307 -22.63 26.14 -15.08
CA ILE A 307 -23.15 25.81 -13.74
C ILE A 307 -24.58 25.25 -13.81
N HIS A 308 -25.46 25.85 -14.63
CA HIS A 308 -26.82 25.33 -14.83
C HIS A 308 -26.81 24.05 -15.67
N PHE A 309 -25.91 23.96 -16.64
CA PHE A 309 -25.74 22.76 -17.43
C PHE A 309 -25.34 21.55 -16.58
N TYR A 310 -24.46 21.72 -15.59
CA TYR A 310 -24.13 20.65 -14.63
C TYR A 310 -25.35 20.16 -13.84
N LYS A 311 -26.27 21.05 -13.46
CA LYS A 311 -27.52 20.66 -12.80
C LYS A 311 -28.39 19.79 -13.71
N LEU A 312 -28.47 20.12 -15.00
CA LEU A 312 -29.21 19.32 -15.98
C LEU A 312 -28.62 17.92 -16.15
N ILE A 313 -27.32 17.82 -16.46
CA ILE A 313 -26.70 16.52 -16.76
C ILE A 313 -26.65 15.60 -15.53
N ARG A 314 -26.63 16.15 -14.31
CA ARG A 314 -26.73 15.35 -13.07
C ARG A 314 -28.10 14.69 -12.90
N LYS A 315 -29.16 15.26 -13.47
CA LYS A 315 -30.53 14.73 -13.38
C LYS A 315 -30.93 13.88 -14.57
N PHE A 316 -30.56 14.31 -15.78
CA PHE A 316 -31.01 13.69 -17.03
C PHE A 316 -29.92 12.89 -17.76
N GLY A 317 -28.67 12.95 -17.29
CA GLY A 317 -27.53 12.37 -18.00
C GLY A 317 -27.14 13.18 -19.25
N LEU A 318 -26.07 12.75 -19.93
CA LEU A 318 -25.64 13.33 -21.21
C LEU A 318 -25.17 12.22 -22.15
N PRO A 319 -25.99 11.82 -23.13
CA PRO A 319 -25.58 10.86 -24.16
C PRO A 319 -24.32 11.32 -24.92
N LEU A 320 -23.49 10.35 -25.34
CA LEU A 320 -22.19 10.64 -25.95
C LEU A 320 -22.29 11.38 -27.28
N GLU A 321 -23.34 11.12 -28.06
CA GLU A 321 -23.65 11.79 -29.33
C GLU A 321 -23.73 13.32 -29.14
N PHE A 322 -24.55 13.78 -28.20
CA PHE A 322 -24.70 15.20 -27.89
C PHE A 322 -23.43 15.77 -27.28
N LYS A 323 -22.71 14.98 -26.49
CA LYS A 323 -21.47 15.42 -25.86
C LYS A 323 -20.39 15.81 -26.87
N ARG A 324 -20.36 15.16 -28.05
CA ARG A 324 -19.41 15.48 -29.13
C ARG A 324 -19.77 16.77 -29.88
N GLU A 325 -21.05 17.14 -29.94
CA GLU A 325 -21.52 18.39 -30.54
C GLU A 325 -21.26 19.61 -29.66
N ILE A 326 -21.22 19.40 -28.35
CA ILE A 326 -21.09 20.45 -27.36
C ILE A 326 -19.72 21.13 -27.43
N ARG A 327 -19.74 22.46 -27.32
CA ARG A 327 -18.53 23.28 -27.20
C ARG A 327 -18.63 24.19 -25.98
N ILE A 328 -17.49 24.63 -25.48
CA ILE A 328 -17.36 25.41 -24.25
C ILE A 328 -16.66 26.71 -24.59
N GLY A 329 -17.25 27.82 -24.17
CA GLY A 329 -16.73 29.16 -24.39
C GLY A 329 -16.90 30.06 -23.17
N VAL A 330 -16.36 31.27 -23.25
CA VAL A 330 -16.52 32.31 -22.22
C VAL A 330 -17.34 33.47 -22.77
N LYS A 331 -18.12 34.14 -21.92
CA LYS A 331 -18.90 35.32 -22.30
C LYS A 331 -18.01 36.38 -22.96
N GLY A 332 -18.43 36.90 -24.12
CA GLY A 332 -17.72 37.97 -24.82
C GLY A 332 -16.37 37.57 -25.44
N LYS A 333 -15.98 36.29 -25.41
CA LYS A 333 -14.75 35.80 -26.06
C LYS A 333 -15.06 34.84 -27.21
N ARG A 334 -14.22 34.91 -28.25
CA ARG A 334 -14.38 34.16 -29.52
C ARG A 334 -13.90 32.71 -29.44
N TYR A 335 -12.92 32.38 -28.59
CA TYR A 335 -12.41 31.01 -28.51
C TYR A 335 -13.48 30.01 -28.02
N ASN A 336 -13.47 28.81 -28.61
CA ASN A 336 -14.50 27.79 -28.40
C ASN A 336 -13.89 26.37 -28.42
N LEU A 337 -13.74 25.77 -27.24
CA LEU A 337 -13.11 24.47 -27.07
C LEU A 337 -14.16 23.35 -27.16
N PRO A 338 -13.93 22.25 -27.89
CA PRO A 338 -14.86 21.13 -27.88
C PRO A 338 -14.93 20.49 -26.48
N ALA A 339 -16.10 19.98 -26.08
CA ALA A 339 -16.25 19.29 -24.80
C ALA A 339 -15.47 17.96 -24.76
N ILE A 340 -15.32 17.31 -25.91
CA ILE A 340 -14.45 16.15 -26.11
C ILE A 340 -13.27 16.57 -26.97
N LEU A 341 -12.06 16.55 -26.40
CA LEU A 341 -10.83 16.93 -27.09
C LEU A 341 -10.02 15.66 -27.43
N PRO A 342 -9.77 15.34 -28.71
CA PRO A 342 -8.92 14.21 -29.07
C PRO A 342 -7.48 14.46 -28.64
N ILE A 343 -6.83 13.42 -28.11
CA ILE A 343 -5.42 13.46 -27.72
C ILE A 343 -4.59 13.17 -28.96
N THR A 344 -4.36 14.21 -29.76
CA THR A 344 -3.50 14.12 -30.94
C THR A 344 -2.03 14.18 -30.55
N ARG A 345 -1.15 13.80 -31.49
CA ARG A 345 0.30 13.95 -31.32
C ARG A 345 0.70 15.41 -31.04
N ASP A 346 0.10 16.37 -31.74
CA ASP A 346 0.36 17.79 -31.52
C ASP A 346 -0.09 18.26 -30.14
N PHE A 347 -1.27 17.83 -29.66
CA PHE A 347 -1.71 18.14 -28.30
C PHE A 347 -0.77 17.55 -27.24
N ALA A 348 -0.26 16.34 -27.46
CA ALA A 348 0.72 15.72 -26.58
C ALA A 348 2.06 16.48 -26.56
N ARG A 349 2.52 16.99 -27.72
CA ARG A 349 3.69 17.88 -27.79
C ARG A 349 3.44 19.18 -27.02
N PHE A 350 2.28 19.80 -27.19
CA PHE A 350 1.92 21.01 -26.44
C PHE A 350 1.89 20.77 -24.91
N LEU A 351 1.37 19.62 -24.47
CA LEU A 351 1.40 19.23 -23.07
C LEU A 351 2.84 19.10 -22.54
N ALA A 352 3.71 18.42 -23.29
CA ALA A 352 5.11 18.26 -22.93
C ALA A 352 5.87 19.61 -22.92
N LEU A 353 5.64 20.47 -23.91
CA LEU A 353 6.15 21.84 -23.98
C LEU A 353 5.75 22.66 -22.74
N PHE A 354 4.49 22.55 -22.32
CA PHE A 354 4.03 23.25 -21.12
C PHE A 354 4.71 22.72 -19.84
N VAL A 355 4.96 21.41 -19.75
CA VAL A 355 5.62 20.81 -18.59
C VAL A 355 7.09 21.23 -18.51
N ALA A 356 7.79 21.30 -19.64
CA ALA A 356 9.19 21.71 -19.73
C ALA A 356 9.38 23.24 -19.57
N GLU A 357 8.77 24.03 -20.46
CA GLU A 357 9.07 25.46 -20.64
C GLU A 357 7.87 26.38 -20.29
N GLY A 358 6.77 25.81 -19.84
CA GLY A 358 5.52 26.54 -19.58
C GLY A 358 5.33 26.99 -18.13
N HIS A 359 4.57 28.06 -17.91
CA HIS A 359 4.00 28.43 -16.62
C HIS A 359 2.60 29.01 -16.78
N LEU A 360 1.82 29.02 -15.69
CA LEU A 360 0.48 29.58 -15.67
C LEU A 360 0.50 30.97 -15.02
N GLU A 361 0.24 32.01 -15.83
CA GLU A 361 -0.06 33.34 -15.35
C GLU A 361 -1.56 33.39 -15.01
N TYR A 362 -1.86 32.94 -13.80
CA TYR A 362 -3.20 32.84 -13.25
C TYR A 362 -3.40 33.85 -12.13
N VAL A 363 -4.32 34.79 -12.35
CA VAL A 363 -4.85 35.68 -11.31
C VAL A 363 -6.37 35.55 -11.37
N PRO A 364 -7.02 35.02 -10.30
CA PRO A 364 -8.47 34.84 -10.25
C PRO A 364 -9.21 36.06 -10.78
N LYS A 365 -10.20 35.84 -11.65
CA LYS A 365 -11.03 36.88 -12.30
C LYS A 365 -10.28 37.91 -13.20
N GLN A 366 -8.95 37.91 -13.27
CA GLN A 366 -8.18 38.89 -14.05
C GLN A 366 -7.42 38.26 -15.23
N ALA A 367 -6.58 37.26 -14.96
CA ALA A 367 -5.63 36.73 -15.95
C ALA A 367 -5.67 35.20 -16.01
N TYR A 368 -5.80 34.67 -17.22
CA TYR A 368 -5.79 33.24 -17.48
C TYR A 368 -4.96 32.97 -18.72
N ASN A 369 -3.65 32.88 -18.50
CA ASN A 369 -2.72 32.71 -19.61
C ASN A 369 -1.77 31.55 -19.38
N ILE A 370 -1.61 30.76 -20.42
CA ILE A 370 -0.57 29.75 -20.52
C ILE A 370 0.60 30.43 -21.24
N VAL A 371 1.75 30.50 -20.58
CA VAL A 371 2.94 31.17 -21.11
C VAL A 371 4.02 30.13 -21.32
N ILE A 372 4.53 30.00 -22.54
CA ILE A 372 5.64 29.12 -22.91
C ILE A 372 6.84 29.99 -23.26
N THR A 373 8.00 29.72 -22.65
CA THR A 373 9.23 30.44 -22.94
C THR A 373 10.12 29.57 -23.83
N ALA A 374 10.18 29.86 -25.12
CA ALA A 374 10.85 29.01 -26.11
C ALA A 374 11.66 29.85 -27.10
N LYS A 375 12.81 29.33 -27.55
CA LYS A 375 13.67 29.99 -28.55
C LYS A 375 13.16 29.82 -29.99
N ASP A 376 12.49 28.71 -30.27
CA ASP A 376 11.94 28.28 -31.56
C ASP A 376 10.45 28.64 -31.67
N VAL A 377 10.18 29.95 -31.65
CA VAL A 377 8.82 30.50 -31.60
C VAL A 377 7.93 30.00 -32.76
N GLU A 378 8.48 29.94 -33.97
CA GLU A 378 7.73 29.53 -35.17
C GLU A 378 7.22 28.10 -35.08
N GLU A 379 8.04 27.17 -34.57
CA GLU A 379 7.66 25.77 -34.40
C GLU A 379 6.51 25.66 -33.38
N VAL A 380 6.64 26.34 -32.24
CA VAL A 380 5.59 26.32 -31.19
C VAL A 380 4.29 26.95 -31.69
N LEU A 381 4.35 28.06 -32.45
CA LEU A 381 3.16 28.66 -33.06
C LEU A 381 2.51 27.72 -34.08
N SER A 382 3.29 26.98 -34.86
CA SER A 382 2.75 26.01 -35.81
C SER A 382 1.98 24.89 -35.11
N ILE A 383 2.50 24.39 -33.99
CA ILE A 383 1.84 23.36 -33.16
C ILE A 383 0.53 23.92 -32.59
N LEU A 384 0.56 25.12 -32.02
CA LEU A 384 -0.63 25.77 -31.46
C LEU A 384 -1.71 26.01 -32.52
N LYS A 385 -1.33 26.45 -33.72
CA LYS A 385 -2.25 26.65 -34.84
C LYS A 385 -2.90 25.34 -35.29
N ARG A 386 -2.15 24.23 -35.35
CA ARG A 386 -2.69 22.89 -35.67
C ARG A 386 -3.68 22.38 -34.61
N ILE A 387 -3.49 22.76 -33.36
CA ILE A 387 -4.43 22.45 -32.26
C ILE A 387 -5.63 23.43 -32.25
N GLY A 388 -5.59 24.49 -33.07
CA GLY A 388 -6.63 25.52 -33.14
C GLY A 388 -6.59 26.52 -31.98
N LEU A 389 -5.40 26.78 -31.42
CA LEU A 389 -5.18 27.75 -30.36
C LEU A 389 -4.46 28.99 -30.90
N ASP A 390 -5.07 30.15 -30.68
CA ASP A 390 -4.43 31.43 -30.96
C ASP A 390 -3.44 31.81 -29.84
N ALA A 391 -2.28 32.32 -30.24
CA ALA A 391 -1.23 32.72 -29.32
C ALA A 391 -0.65 34.09 -29.70
N LYS A 392 -0.24 34.85 -28.69
CA LYS A 392 0.48 36.12 -28.86
C LYS A 392 1.95 35.91 -28.53
N VAL A 393 2.84 36.41 -29.38
CA VAL A 393 4.28 36.42 -29.10
C VAL A 393 4.64 37.72 -28.39
N VAL A 394 5.32 37.59 -27.26
CA VAL A 394 5.93 38.69 -26.52
C VAL A 394 7.44 38.58 -26.73
N ASP A 395 7.96 39.43 -27.60
CA ASP A 395 9.39 39.57 -27.81
C ASP A 395 9.95 40.71 -26.96
N TYR A 396 10.91 40.39 -26.10
CA TYR A 396 11.54 41.33 -25.17
C TYR A 396 12.63 42.19 -25.83
N SER A 397 13.05 41.86 -27.06
CA SER A 397 13.97 42.68 -27.86
C SER A 397 13.41 44.09 -28.07
N LYS A 398 12.09 44.22 -28.23
CA LYS A 398 11.33 45.47 -28.41
C LYS A 398 11.28 46.35 -27.16
N TYR A 399 11.63 45.82 -25.99
CA TYR A 399 11.63 46.52 -24.70
C TYR A 399 13.05 46.75 -24.17
N GLY A 400 14.06 46.77 -25.04
CA GLY A 400 15.47 47.01 -24.68
C GLY A 400 16.19 45.83 -24.03
N LYS A 401 15.57 44.64 -23.93
CA LYS A 401 16.16 43.43 -23.31
C LYS A 401 16.51 42.38 -24.36
N LYS A 402 17.53 42.64 -25.17
CA LYS A 402 17.94 41.81 -26.34
C LYS A 402 18.31 40.35 -26.03
N HIS A 403 18.69 40.01 -24.79
CA HIS A 403 19.13 38.65 -24.42
C HIS A 403 18.03 37.77 -23.79
N LYS A 404 16.81 38.29 -23.59
CA LYS A 404 15.74 37.52 -22.94
C LYS A 404 15.00 36.66 -23.96
N THR A 405 14.82 35.38 -23.65
CA THR A 405 14.12 34.43 -24.54
C THR A 405 12.65 34.87 -24.76
N PRO A 406 12.13 34.83 -26.00
CA PRO A 406 10.75 35.20 -26.29
C PRO A 406 9.73 34.36 -25.52
N GLN A 407 8.54 34.92 -25.29
CA GLN A 407 7.43 34.24 -24.63
C GLN A 407 6.21 34.14 -25.54
N ILE A 408 5.52 33.01 -25.50
CA ILE A 408 4.30 32.74 -26.25
C ILE A 408 3.16 32.64 -25.25
N LYS A 409 2.19 33.54 -25.37
CA LYS A 409 1.07 33.69 -24.44
C LYS A 409 -0.23 33.23 -25.08
N VAL A 410 -0.80 32.15 -24.57
CA VAL A 410 -2.11 31.62 -24.96
C VAL A 410 -3.14 32.07 -23.92
N SER A 411 -3.97 33.06 -24.29
CA SER A 411 -5.02 33.61 -23.42
C SER A 411 -6.31 32.80 -23.54
N ASN A 412 -6.41 31.71 -22.78
CA ASN A 412 -7.58 30.82 -22.79
C ASN A 412 -7.96 30.41 -21.36
N LYS A 413 -9.08 30.96 -20.85
CA LYS A 413 -9.58 30.68 -19.50
C LYS A 413 -9.90 29.20 -19.30
N ILE A 414 -10.62 28.60 -20.25
CA ILE A 414 -11.05 27.21 -20.15
C ILE A 414 -9.84 26.28 -20.08
N LEU A 415 -8.90 26.43 -21.00
CA LEU A 415 -7.71 25.59 -21.06
C LEU A 415 -6.81 25.79 -19.84
N THR A 416 -6.67 27.03 -19.35
CA THR A 416 -5.93 27.33 -18.11
C THR A 416 -6.55 26.61 -16.90
N LEU A 417 -7.89 26.65 -16.76
CA LEU A 417 -8.60 25.95 -15.68
C LEU A 417 -8.47 24.42 -15.80
N VAL A 418 -8.53 23.89 -17.03
CA VAL A 418 -8.29 22.45 -17.29
C VAL A 418 -6.87 22.06 -16.89
N PHE A 419 -5.85 22.86 -17.23
CA PHE A 419 -4.46 22.59 -16.90
C PHE A 419 -4.24 22.66 -15.37
N LEU A 420 -4.86 23.63 -14.71
CA LEU A 420 -4.69 23.88 -13.29
C LEU A 420 -5.47 22.90 -12.39
N TYR A 421 -6.77 22.73 -12.62
CA TYR A 421 -7.66 21.95 -11.75
C TYR A 421 -7.99 20.56 -12.31
N GLY A 422 -8.15 20.46 -13.63
CA GLY A 422 -8.53 19.23 -14.30
C GLY A 422 -7.40 18.19 -14.34
N LEU A 423 -6.31 18.58 -15.01
CA LEU A 423 -5.08 17.82 -15.22
C LEU A 423 -4.08 18.00 -14.09
N LYS A 424 -4.19 19.11 -13.34
CA LYS A 424 -3.30 19.47 -12.22
C LYS A 424 -1.82 19.48 -12.63
N LEU A 425 -1.45 20.18 -13.69
CA LEU A 425 -0.08 20.16 -14.23
C LEU A 425 0.93 21.00 -13.42
N GLY A 426 0.49 21.71 -12.38
CA GLY A 426 1.32 22.61 -11.57
C GLY A 426 1.47 24.01 -12.17
N ARG A 427 1.65 25.02 -11.30
CA ARG A 427 1.84 26.42 -11.72
C ARG A 427 3.31 26.75 -11.88
N THR A 428 4.11 26.32 -10.91
CA THR A 428 5.55 26.56 -10.82
C THR A 428 6.35 25.33 -11.28
N ALA A 429 7.66 25.49 -11.44
CA ALA A 429 8.56 24.40 -11.86
C ALA A 429 8.58 23.21 -10.87
N SER A 430 8.54 23.46 -9.57
CA SER A 430 8.57 22.43 -8.52
C SER A 430 7.26 21.67 -8.38
N GLU A 431 6.14 22.26 -8.81
CA GLU A 431 4.82 21.64 -8.83
C GLU A 431 4.52 20.85 -10.12
N LYS A 432 5.40 20.97 -11.14
CA LYS A 432 5.14 20.38 -12.46
C LYS A 432 4.89 18.89 -12.35
N ARG A 433 3.88 18.41 -13.08
CA ARG A 433 3.58 16.98 -13.19
C ARG A 433 2.83 16.69 -14.48
N LEU A 434 2.93 15.44 -14.94
CA LEU A 434 2.14 14.92 -16.04
C LEU A 434 0.73 14.55 -15.55
N PRO A 435 -0.28 14.54 -16.45
CA PRO A 435 -1.62 14.09 -16.12
C PRO A 435 -1.63 12.71 -15.45
N SER A 436 -2.54 12.51 -14.50
CA SER A 436 -2.62 11.22 -13.79
C SER A 436 -2.84 10.03 -14.72
N PHE A 437 -3.62 10.19 -15.79
CA PHE A 437 -3.91 9.13 -16.77
C PHE A 437 -2.82 8.89 -17.82
N THR A 438 -1.65 9.56 -17.75
CA THR A 438 -0.57 9.38 -18.74
C THR A 438 -0.20 7.91 -19.02
N PRO A 439 -0.16 6.98 -18.04
CA PRO A 439 0.07 5.55 -18.31
C PRO A 439 -0.99 4.87 -19.19
N SER A 440 -2.20 5.42 -19.23
CA SER A 440 -3.31 4.94 -20.09
C SER A 440 -3.26 5.49 -21.50
N LEU A 441 -2.30 6.36 -21.84
CA LEU A 441 -2.18 6.87 -23.19
C LEU A 441 -1.65 5.78 -24.16
N PRO A 442 -1.98 5.89 -25.45
CA PRO A 442 -1.32 5.11 -26.50
C PRO A 442 0.22 5.23 -26.42
N MET A 443 0.94 4.15 -26.71
CA MET A 443 2.40 4.11 -26.53
C MET A 443 3.12 5.13 -27.43
N ASP A 444 2.60 5.42 -28.62
CA ASP A 444 3.09 6.44 -29.55
C ASP A 444 2.94 7.87 -28.99
N ILE A 445 1.86 8.13 -28.26
CA ILE A 445 1.64 9.41 -27.58
C ILE A 445 2.62 9.56 -26.40
N ILE A 446 2.81 8.51 -25.59
CA ILE A 446 3.79 8.52 -24.50
C ILE A 446 5.21 8.76 -25.05
N LYS A 447 5.58 8.08 -26.15
CA LYS A 447 6.85 8.31 -26.86
C LYS A 447 7.02 9.76 -27.29
N THR A 448 5.95 10.37 -27.81
CA THR A 448 5.97 11.79 -28.23
C THR A 448 6.19 12.71 -27.04
N ILE A 449 5.50 12.49 -25.92
CA ILE A 449 5.67 13.29 -24.69
C ILE A 449 7.12 13.18 -24.20
N LEU A 450 7.66 11.96 -24.09
CA LEU A 450 9.04 11.75 -23.65
C LEU A 450 10.04 12.40 -24.62
N SER A 451 9.83 12.25 -25.93
CA SER A 451 10.69 12.88 -26.95
C SER A 451 10.77 14.39 -26.79
N GLU A 452 9.63 15.05 -26.66
CA GLU A 452 9.57 16.51 -26.54
C GLU A 452 10.17 16.97 -25.20
N LEU A 453 9.91 16.27 -24.07
CA LEU A 453 10.54 16.60 -22.79
C LEU A 453 12.08 16.50 -22.85
N PHE A 454 12.62 15.41 -23.40
CA PHE A 454 14.07 15.23 -23.56
C PHE A 454 14.70 16.14 -24.61
N ASP A 455 13.94 16.67 -25.57
CA ASP A 455 14.46 17.67 -26.52
C ASP A 455 14.55 19.08 -25.91
N ARG A 456 13.67 19.38 -24.96
CA ARG A 456 13.54 20.71 -24.33
C ARG A 456 14.48 20.88 -23.14
N ASP A 457 14.33 20.01 -22.13
CA ASP A 457 15.14 20.08 -20.91
C ASP A 457 16.29 19.06 -20.91
N GLY A 458 16.32 18.16 -21.89
CA GLY A 458 17.34 17.14 -21.98
C GLY A 458 18.64 17.68 -22.59
N SER A 459 19.76 17.18 -22.09
CA SER A 459 21.09 17.46 -22.63
C SER A 459 21.85 16.15 -22.83
N VAL A 460 22.63 16.10 -23.91
CA VAL A 460 23.53 14.98 -24.20
C VAL A 460 24.94 15.47 -23.97
N THR A 461 25.61 14.88 -22.98
CA THR A 461 27.00 15.20 -22.66
C THR A 461 27.86 13.97 -22.90
N ARG A 462 29.08 14.19 -23.39
CA ARG A 462 30.10 13.14 -23.50
C ARG A 462 31.23 13.50 -22.55
N THR A 463 31.40 12.68 -21.52
CA THR A 463 32.62 12.68 -20.70
C THR A 463 33.68 11.84 -21.39
N SER A 464 34.95 11.98 -21.00
CA SER A 464 36.10 11.27 -21.59
C SER A 464 35.92 9.75 -21.73
N ARG A 465 35.03 9.14 -20.93
CA ARG A 465 34.76 7.68 -20.93
C ARG A 465 33.31 7.27 -21.20
N ARG A 466 32.32 8.18 -21.14
CA ARG A 466 30.89 7.82 -21.22
C ARG A 466 30.02 8.91 -21.85
N THR A 467 29.06 8.49 -22.67
CA THR A 467 27.98 9.35 -23.17
C THR A 467 26.80 9.27 -22.22
N CYS A 468 26.19 10.41 -21.95
CA CYS A 468 25.21 10.57 -20.90
C CYS A 468 24.06 11.44 -21.37
N VAL A 469 22.83 10.97 -21.15
CA VAL A 469 21.62 11.77 -21.34
C VAL A 469 21.15 12.25 -19.98
N ILE A 470 20.97 13.54 -19.86
CA ILE A 470 20.64 14.22 -18.62
C ILE A 470 19.33 14.99 -18.80
N TYR A 471 18.38 14.80 -17.90
CA TYR A 471 17.14 15.60 -17.81
C TYR A 471 17.07 16.26 -16.44
N LYS A 472 16.92 17.58 -16.39
CA LYS A 472 16.93 18.36 -15.14
C LYS A 472 15.52 18.85 -14.79
N THR A 473 15.11 18.70 -13.54
CA THR A 473 13.83 19.21 -13.04
C THR A 473 13.90 19.53 -11.56
N THR A 474 13.08 20.46 -11.07
CA THR A 474 12.92 20.73 -9.62
C THR A 474 11.70 20.03 -9.03
N SER A 475 10.89 19.36 -9.85
CA SER A 475 9.72 18.60 -9.38
C SER A 475 10.07 17.14 -9.10
N ARG A 476 9.91 16.74 -7.83
CA ARG A 476 10.06 15.34 -7.40
C ARG A 476 9.01 14.43 -8.03
N ILE A 477 7.78 14.94 -8.20
CA ILE A 477 6.65 14.19 -8.76
C ILE A 477 6.91 13.88 -10.24
N LEU A 478 7.32 14.89 -11.02
CA LEU A 478 7.64 14.70 -12.43
C LEU A 478 8.80 13.73 -12.62
N LEU A 479 9.84 13.84 -11.79
CA LEU A 479 10.97 12.90 -11.79
C LEU A 479 10.49 11.44 -11.62
N GLN A 480 9.68 11.16 -10.59
CA GLN A 480 9.15 9.82 -10.33
C GLN A 480 8.25 9.34 -11.49
N GLN A 481 7.40 10.21 -12.04
CA GLN A 481 6.58 9.88 -13.23
C GLN A 481 7.44 9.50 -14.43
N LEU A 482 8.53 10.25 -14.70
CA LEU A 482 9.47 9.92 -15.76
C LEU A 482 10.16 8.58 -15.52
N GLN A 483 10.58 8.28 -14.29
CA GLN A 483 11.18 6.98 -13.94
C GLN A 483 10.20 5.83 -14.19
N TYR A 484 8.93 5.97 -13.80
CA TYR A 484 7.90 4.98 -14.11
C TYR A 484 7.68 4.81 -15.61
N LEU A 485 7.55 5.92 -16.35
CA LEU A 485 7.36 5.87 -17.81
C LEU A 485 8.55 5.22 -18.53
N LEU A 486 9.78 5.51 -18.12
CA LEU A 486 10.97 4.85 -18.63
C LEU A 486 10.98 3.35 -18.29
N SER A 487 10.54 2.98 -17.09
CA SER A 487 10.40 1.57 -16.67
C SER A 487 9.37 0.80 -17.49
N LEU A 488 8.34 1.46 -18.05
CA LEU A 488 7.41 0.83 -19.02
C LEU A 488 8.12 0.38 -20.30
N PHE A 489 9.20 1.06 -20.68
CA PHE A 489 10.05 0.69 -21.82
C PHE A 489 11.28 -0.13 -21.39
N GLY A 490 11.35 -0.52 -20.12
CA GLY A 490 12.48 -1.23 -19.54
C GLY A 490 13.77 -0.42 -19.56
N ILE A 491 13.66 0.92 -19.45
CA ILE A 491 14.79 1.84 -19.42
C ILE A 491 15.13 2.20 -17.98
N PHE A 492 16.36 1.89 -17.58
CA PHE A 492 16.87 2.26 -16.27
C PHE A 492 17.52 3.65 -16.26
N SER A 493 17.16 4.47 -15.28
CA SER A 493 17.78 5.78 -15.01
C SER A 493 18.31 5.89 -13.59
N ARG A 494 19.37 6.68 -13.43
CA ARG A 494 19.87 7.19 -12.15
C ARG A 494 19.36 8.60 -11.91
N THR A 495 19.40 9.04 -10.67
CA THR A 495 19.04 10.38 -10.22
C THR A 495 20.19 10.93 -9.40
N TYR A 496 20.53 12.19 -9.64
CA TYR A 496 21.42 12.96 -8.78
C TYR A 496 20.63 14.14 -8.24
N THR A 497 20.80 14.44 -6.96
CA THR A 497 20.12 15.56 -6.30
C THR A 497 21.15 16.63 -5.96
N SER A 498 20.91 17.85 -6.44
CA SER A 498 21.61 19.04 -6.00
C SER A 498 20.74 19.73 -4.97
N TYR A 499 21.14 19.67 -3.70
CA TYR A 499 20.37 20.22 -2.59
C TYR A 499 20.40 21.74 -2.60
N SER A 500 19.24 22.38 -2.38
CA SER A 500 19.16 23.84 -2.32
C SER A 500 19.96 24.44 -1.16
N SER A 501 20.18 23.68 -0.08
CA SER A 501 21.03 24.07 1.05
C SER A 501 22.46 24.46 0.61
N ASN A 502 22.94 23.90 -0.49
CA ASN A 502 24.30 24.13 -0.98
C ASN A 502 24.40 25.38 -1.86
N ASN A 503 23.28 26.05 -2.17
CA ASN A 503 23.25 27.25 -3.00
C ASN A 503 22.26 28.28 -2.43
N PRO A 504 22.73 29.42 -1.90
CA PRO A 504 21.88 30.46 -1.31
C PRO A 504 20.79 31.00 -2.25
N LEU A 505 20.98 30.90 -3.57
CA LEU A 505 20.03 31.36 -4.57
C LEU A 505 18.97 30.30 -4.94
N ALA A 506 19.15 29.05 -4.54
CA ALA A 506 18.24 27.96 -4.86
C ALA A 506 17.09 27.89 -3.84
N LYS A 507 15.85 27.98 -4.32
CA LYS A 507 14.64 27.85 -3.48
C LYS A 507 14.18 26.40 -3.28
N HIS A 508 14.59 25.50 -4.16
CA HIS A 508 14.18 24.10 -4.17
C HIS A 508 15.33 23.21 -4.63
N ASP A 509 15.34 21.96 -4.17
CA ASP A 509 16.26 20.93 -4.67
C ASP A 509 16.09 20.75 -6.19
N ALA A 510 17.22 20.56 -6.88
CA ALA A 510 17.24 20.23 -8.30
C ALA A 510 17.59 18.75 -8.50
N TYR A 511 16.80 18.08 -9.32
CA TYR A 511 16.92 16.67 -9.65
C TYR A 511 17.44 16.50 -11.07
N GLU A 512 18.46 15.67 -11.21
CA GLU A 512 19.07 15.32 -12.48
C GLU A 512 18.85 13.83 -12.77
N LEU A 513 17.95 13.51 -13.70
CA LEU A 513 17.75 12.17 -14.21
C LEU A 513 18.80 11.86 -15.28
N GLN A 514 19.54 10.77 -15.08
CA GLN A 514 20.68 10.39 -15.89
C GLN A 514 20.55 8.99 -16.49
N ILE A 515 20.76 8.88 -17.80
CA ILE A 515 20.85 7.61 -18.55
C ILE A 515 22.23 7.53 -19.20
N SER A 516 23.08 6.63 -18.71
CA SER A 516 24.51 6.60 -19.07
C SER A 516 25.02 5.26 -19.60
N THR A 517 24.25 4.18 -19.51
CA THR A 517 24.70 2.86 -19.98
C THR A 517 24.30 2.65 -21.44
N LYS A 518 25.20 2.07 -22.25
CA LYS A 518 24.98 1.89 -23.70
C LYS A 518 23.66 1.16 -24.03
N PRO A 519 23.30 0.03 -23.39
CA PRO A 519 22.04 -0.67 -23.71
C PRO A 519 20.79 0.19 -23.44
N GLU A 520 20.81 1.00 -22.37
CA GLU A 520 19.69 1.88 -22.03
C GLU A 520 19.62 3.08 -22.96
N ILE A 521 20.76 3.61 -23.38
CA ILE A 521 20.86 4.67 -24.40
C ILE A 521 20.34 4.17 -25.76
N GLU A 522 20.65 2.93 -26.16
CA GLU A 522 20.13 2.33 -27.39
C GLU A 522 18.62 2.10 -27.35
N LYS A 523 18.07 1.67 -26.21
CA LYS A 523 16.61 1.61 -26.01
C LYS A 523 15.99 3.00 -26.09
N LEU A 524 16.62 4.00 -25.46
CA LEU A 524 16.17 5.39 -25.53
C LEU A 524 16.19 5.91 -26.98
N LEU A 525 17.20 5.56 -27.78
CA LEU A 525 17.24 5.90 -29.22
C LEU A 525 16.08 5.32 -30.01
N ARG A 526 15.67 4.09 -29.70
CA ARG A 526 14.51 3.44 -30.34
C ARG A 526 13.18 4.03 -29.85
N LEU A 527 13.19 4.66 -28.68
CA LEU A 527 12.02 5.27 -28.05
C LEU A 527 11.73 6.67 -28.58
N LEU A 528 12.78 7.49 -28.66
CA LEU A 528 12.65 8.90 -29.03
C LEU A 528 12.46 9.07 -30.54
N CYS A 529 11.75 10.13 -30.93
CA CYS A 529 11.48 10.43 -32.34
C CYS A 529 12.78 10.64 -33.12
N SER A 530 12.91 10.09 -34.33
CA SER A 530 14.13 10.19 -35.15
C SER A 530 14.56 11.63 -35.48
N GLU A 531 13.61 12.56 -35.55
CA GLU A 531 13.83 13.97 -35.87
C GLU A 531 14.34 14.80 -34.68
N SER A 532 14.28 14.23 -33.46
CA SER A 532 14.68 14.87 -32.19
C SER A 532 16.11 15.40 -32.23
N LYS A 533 16.31 16.60 -31.67
CA LYS A 533 17.65 17.22 -31.53
C LYS A 533 18.55 16.36 -30.64
N THR A 534 17.98 15.80 -29.57
CA THR A 534 18.64 14.87 -28.65
C THR A 534 19.05 13.58 -29.36
N VAL A 535 18.17 12.98 -30.18
CA VAL A 535 18.51 11.78 -30.98
C VAL A 535 19.64 12.05 -31.97
N LYS A 536 19.60 13.19 -32.68
CA LYS A 536 20.65 13.57 -33.64
C LYS A 536 22.01 13.72 -32.96
N LYS A 537 22.08 14.38 -31.80
CA LYS A 537 23.31 14.49 -31.01
C LYS A 537 23.78 13.14 -30.49
N LEU A 538 22.85 12.33 -30.02
CA LEU A 538 23.16 11.06 -29.40
C LEU A 538 23.65 10.00 -30.39
N ARG A 539 23.12 9.98 -31.63
CA ARG A 539 23.65 9.15 -32.72
C ARG A 539 25.12 9.47 -33.02
N LYS A 540 25.51 10.75 -33.00
CA LYS A 540 26.90 11.18 -33.20
C LYS A 540 27.82 10.79 -32.04
N LEU A 541 27.29 10.76 -30.82
CA LEU A 541 28.06 10.55 -29.61
C LEU A 541 27.92 9.13 -29.05
N LEU A 542 27.37 8.18 -29.80
CA LEU A 542 27.13 6.82 -29.30
C LEU A 542 28.47 6.12 -28.97
N PRO A 543 28.63 5.53 -27.78
CA PRO A 543 29.84 4.80 -27.44
C PRO A 543 29.93 3.48 -28.22
N SER A 544 31.12 3.15 -28.72
CA SER A 544 31.39 1.90 -29.47
C SER A 544 31.26 0.65 -28.60
N LYS A 545 31.70 0.70 -27.33
CA LYS A 545 31.58 -0.38 -26.33
C LYS A 545 30.97 0.15 -25.03
N GLY A 546 30.18 -0.68 -24.33
CA GLY A 546 29.62 -0.35 -23.03
C GLY A 546 28.78 -1.49 -22.45
N LYS A 547 29.01 -1.85 -21.18
CA LYS A 547 28.25 -2.89 -20.46
C LYS A 547 27.23 -2.25 -19.51
N THR A 548 26.25 -3.04 -19.07
CA THR A 548 25.38 -2.67 -17.95
C THR A 548 26.22 -2.54 -16.68
N THR A 549 25.88 -1.57 -15.83
CA THR A 549 26.60 -1.26 -14.58
C THR A 549 25.79 -1.59 -13.33
N PHE A 550 24.66 -2.27 -13.50
CA PHE A 550 23.71 -2.59 -12.45
C PHE A 550 23.30 -4.05 -12.60
N GLU A 551 22.97 -4.67 -11.47
CA GLU A 551 22.54 -6.06 -11.42
C GLU A 551 21.04 -6.14 -11.73
N LYS A 552 20.68 -7.01 -12.67
CA LYS A 552 19.30 -7.19 -13.11
C LYS A 552 18.90 -8.64 -12.89
N GLN A 553 17.73 -8.84 -12.31
CA GLN A 553 17.14 -10.16 -12.10
C GLN A 553 15.71 -10.15 -12.62
N SER A 554 15.45 -10.87 -13.71
CA SER A 554 14.16 -10.86 -14.41
C SER A 554 13.66 -9.42 -14.71
N ASP A 555 12.62 -8.94 -14.01
CA ASP A 555 12.01 -7.62 -14.24
C ASP A 555 12.44 -6.56 -13.22
N ILE A 556 13.21 -6.95 -12.20
CA ILE A 556 13.72 -6.05 -11.15
C ILE A 556 15.19 -5.70 -11.36
N ILE A 557 15.58 -4.58 -10.79
CA ILE A 557 16.98 -4.14 -10.69
C ILE A 557 17.34 -4.13 -9.20
N LEU A 558 18.55 -4.59 -8.89
CA LEU A 558 19.09 -4.58 -7.53
C LEU A 558 19.90 -3.30 -7.36
N ASP A 559 19.48 -2.46 -6.42
CA ASP A 559 20.14 -1.19 -6.16
C ASP A 559 20.59 -1.08 -4.71
N ARG A 560 21.82 -0.59 -4.50
CA ARG A 560 22.43 -0.59 -3.18
C ARG A 560 21.94 0.60 -2.36
N VAL A 561 21.73 0.41 -1.07
CA VAL A 561 21.44 1.47 -0.12
C VAL A 561 22.69 2.31 0.09
N LYS A 562 22.57 3.62 -0.11
CA LYS A 562 23.65 4.60 -0.04
C LYS A 562 23.61 5.40 1.25
N ASN A 563 22.42 5.80 1.69
CA ASN A 563 22.24 6.62 2.89
C ASN A 563 20.91 6.29 3.58
N ILE A 564 20.88 6.38 4.90
CA ILE A 564 19.68 6.21 5.73
C ILE A 564 19.70 7.35 6.75
N ARG A 565 18.65 8.16 6.80
CA ARG A 565 18.55 9.29 7.73
C ARG A 565 17.17 9.41 8.34
N GLU A 566 17.10 9.79 9.60
CA GLU A 566 15.84 10.13 10.26
C GLU A 566 15.42 11.55 9.86
N ILE A 567 14.15 11.73 9.52
CA ILE A 567 13.55 13.01 9.13
C ILE A 567 12.25 13.25 9.89
N GLU A 568 11.88 14.52 10.05
CA GLU A 568 10.57 14.89 10.58
C GLU A 568 9.47 14.64 9.53
N ASN A 569 8.29 14.25 10.02
CA ASN A 569 7.11 14.06 9.19
C ASN A 569 6.15 15.25 9.34
N PRO A 570 6.17 16.21 8.40
CA PRO A 570 5.31 17.39 8.49
C PRO A 570 3.81 17.05 8.42
N SER A 571 3.44 15.96 7.74
CA SER A 571 2.04 15.54 7.63
C SER A 571 1.49 14.87 8.89
N ASN A 572 2.39 14.41 9.78
CA ASN A 572 2.12 13.61 10.96
C ASN A 572 1.23 12.36 10.70
N THR A 573 1.04 11.99 9.42
CA THR A 573 0.13 10.94 8.95
C THR A 573 0.86 10.10 7.91
N VAL A 574 0.60 8.80 7.93
CA VAL A 574 1.24 7.83 7.04
C VAL A 574 0.25 6.74 6.68
N TYR A 575 0.48 6.05 5.56
CA TYR A 575 -0.45 5.08 4.97
C TYR A 575 0.19 3.73 4.67
N ASP A 576 -0.60 2.67 4.62
CA ASP A 576 -0.14 1.35 4.14
C ASP A 576 -1.21 0.66 3.30
N LEU A 577 -0.81 -0.31 2.48
CA LEU A 577 -1.68 -1.05 1.57
C LEU A 577 -1.60 -2.56 1.83
N GLU A 578 -2.76 -3.20 1.94
CA GLU A 578 -2.85 -4.66 1.92
C GLU A 578 -3.21 -5.12 0.51
N VAL A 579 -2.33 -5.90 -0.10
CA VAL A 579 -2.55 -6.55 -1.41
C VAL A 579 -3.03 -7.99 -1.24
N GLN A 580 -3.89 -8.44 -2.17
CA GLN A 580 -4.47 -9.79 -2.18
C GLN A 580 -3.44 -10.91 -2.41
N HIS A 581 -2.36 -10.62 -3.15
CA HIS A 581 -1.38 -11.62 -3.53
C HIS A 581 -0.51 -12.07 -2.35
N SER A 582 -0.15 -13.36 -2.32
CA SER A 582 0.64 -14.01 -1.25
C SER A 582 2.05 -13.45 -1.06
N SER A 583 2.55 -12.67 -2.01
CA SER A 583 3.85 -12.00 -1.89
C SER A 583 3.83 -10.82 -0.91
N HIS A 584 2.63 -10.28 -0.61
CA HIS A 584 2.40 -9.19 0.34
C HIS A 584 3.45 -8.07 0.21
N ASN A 585 3.56 -7.49 -0.98
CA ASN A 585 4.42 -6.35 -1.27
C ASN A 585 3.77 -5.49 -2.37
N PHE A 586 4.26 -4.26 -2.53
CA PHE A 586 3.81 -3.34 -3.57
C PHE A 586 4.92 -2.34 -3.94
N LEU A 587 4.77 -1.72 -5.10
CA LEU A 587 5.73 -0.75 -5.64
C LEU A 587 5.38 0.69 -5.22
N VAL A 588 6.31 1.38 -4.56
CA VAL A 588 6.16 2.79 -4.14
C VAL A 588 7.39 3.58 -4.55
N GLY A 589 7.20 4.72 -5.22
CA GLY A 589 8.34 5.57 -5.64
C GLY A 589 9.40 4.81 -6.46
N THR A 590 9.00 3.74 -7.18
CA THR A 590 9.84 2.77 -7.91
C THR A 590 10.63 1.75 -7.07
N ILE A 591 10.44 1.70 -5.75
CA ILE A 591 11.04 0.72 -4.82
C ILE A 591 9.97 -0.24 -4.31
N PHE A 592 10.26 -1.55 -4.27
CA PHE A 592 9.34 -2.53 -3.70
C PHE A 592 9.41 -2.54 -2.18
N VAL A 593 8.25 -2.44 -1.56
CA VAL A 593 8.08 -2.48 -0.10
C VAL A 593 7.11 -3.60 0.29
N GLY A 594 7.28 -4.17 1.46
CA GLY A 594 6.38 -5.19 1.99
C GLY A 594 5.11 -4.61 2.57
N ASN A 595 4.01 -5.36 2.51
CA ASN A 595 2.86 -5.12 3.37
C ASN A 595 3.20 -5.58 4.79
N CYS A 596 2.49 -5.04 5.76
CA CYS A 596 2.48 -5.60 7.09
C CYS A 596 1.64 -6.90 7.21
N PHE A 597 2.19 -7.94 7.86
CA PHE A 597 1.44 -9.05 8.42
C PHE A 597 1.06 -8.73 9.87
N ALA A 598 -0.06 -8.02 10.06
CA ALA A 598 -0.74 -8.02 11.36
C ALA A 598 -1.68 -9.22 11.40
N ASN A 599 -1.16 -10.39 11.80
CA ASN A 599 -1.88 -11.67 11.70
C ASN A 599 -3.05 -11.85 12.71
N ALA A 600 -3.49 -10.77 13.39
CA ALA A 600 -4.79 -10.74 14.09
C ALA A 600 -5.95 -10.26 13.17
N ALA A 601 -5.63 -9.63 12.03
CA ALA A 601 -6.61 -9.08 11.08
C ALA A 601 -6.98 -10.05 9.93
N ALA A 602 -6.54 -11.32 9.99
CA ALA A 602 -6.76 -12.33 8.96
C ALA A 602 -8.25 -12.59 8.65
N THR A 603 -9.15 -12.25 9.58
CA THR A 603 -10.59 -12.49 9.42
C THR A 603 -11.34 -11.37 8.69
N GLY A 604 -10.76 -10.17 8.52
CA GLY A 604 -11.39 -9.07 7.79
C GLY A 604 -12.62 -8.43 8.46
N TYR A 605 -13.02 -8.88 9.65
CA TYR A 605 -14.04 -8.29 10.52
C TYR A 605 -13.51 -8.17 11.95
N VAL A 606 -14.06 -7.25 12.74
CA VAL A 606 -13.82 -7.20 14.18
C VAL A 606 -14.62 -8.33 14.81
N TYR A 607 -13.92 -9.35 15.31
CA TYR A 607 -14.52 -10.42 16.08
C TYR A 607 -14.52 -9.99 17.54
N GLU A 608 -15.71 -9.74 18.07
CA GLU A 608 -15.92 -9.38 19.48
C GLU A 608 -17.30 -9.93 19.87
N PRO A 609 -17.39 -11.19 20.34
CA PRO A 609 -18.67 -11.79 20.69
C PRO A 609 -19.36 -10.99 21.80
N SER A 610 -20.69 -10.93 21.74
CA SER A 610 -21.50 -10.32 22.79
C SER A 610 -21.46 -11.16 24.06
N LEU A 611 -21.76 -10.56 25.21
CA LEU A 611 -21.85 -11.27 26.49
C LEU A 611 -22.77 -12.50 26.42
N GLU A 612 -23.89 -12.38 25.70
CA GLU A 612 -24.82 -13.49 25.48
C GLU A 612 -24.22 -14.64 24.66
N GLN A 613 -23.43 -14.31 23.62
CA GLN A 613 -22.72 -15.33 22.84
C GLN A 613 -21.65 -16.03 23.67
N ILE A 614 -20.89 -15.26 24.47
CA ILE A 614 -19.89 -15.80 25.38
C ILE A 614 -20.55 -16.72 26.41
N ARG A 615 -21.67 -16.30 27.01
CA ARG A 615 -22.44 -17.13 27.96
C ARG A 615 -22.82 -18.48 27.34
N LYS A 616 -23.32 -18.48 26.10
CA LYS A 616 -23.64 -19.72 25.37
C LYS A 616 -22.42 -20.59 25.14
N MET A 617 -21.27 -20.02 24.79
CA MET A 617 -20.02 -20.77 24.63
C MET A 617 -19.57 -21.41 25.94
N LEU A 618 -19.62 -20.67 27.05
CA LEU A 618 -19.27 -21.16 28.39
C LEU A 618 -20.15 -22.34 28.81
N ILE A 619 -21.47 -22.21 28.65
CA ILE A 619 -22.44 -23.28 28.97
C ILE A 619 -22.20 -24.49 28.07
N THR A 620 -21.92 -24.27 26.79
CA THR A 620 -21.63 -25.35 25.83
C THR A 620 -20.41 -26.15 26.29
N LEU A 621 -19.32 -25.47 26.66
CA LEU A 621 -18.10 -26.11 27.16
C LEU A 621 -18.37 -26.91 28.44
N ARG A 622 -19.07 -26.33 29.42
CA ARG A 622 -19.40 -27.02 30.68
C ARG A 622 -20.41 -28.16 30.53
N SER A 623 -21.10 -28.27 29.40
CA SER A 623 -21.99 -29.39 29.12
C SER A 623 -21.30 -30.62 28.52
N ILE A 624 -20.00 -30.54 28.19
CA ILE A 624 -19.22 -31.68 27.67
C ILE A 624 -19.17 -32.81 28.71
N LYS A 625 -19.42 -34.03 28.25
CA LYS A 625 -19.42 -35.28 29.02
C LYS A 625 -18.35 -36.25 28.51
N PRO A 626 -17.79 -37.11 29.37
CA PRO A 626 -18.10 -37.29 30.80
C PRO A 626 -17.48 -36.21 31.71
N VAL A 627 -16.36 -35.62 31.30
CA VAL A 627 -15.63 -34.63 32.10
C VAL A 627 -15.75 -33.23 31.47
N PRO A 628 -16.40 -32.27 32.16
CA PRO A 628 -16.47 -30.90 31.67
C PRO A 628 -15.13 -30.16 31.93
N PRO A 629 -14.74 -29.20 31.08
CA PRO A 629 -13.43 -28.55 31.17
C PRO A 629 -13.30 -27.74 32.47
N PRO A 630 -12.32 -28.03 33.33
CA PRO A 630 -12.18 -27.36 34.63
C PRO A 630 -11.62 -25.93 34.51
N ALA A 631 -10.83 -25.66 33.46
CA ALA A 631 -10.16 -24.39 33.25
C ALA A 631 -10.57 -23.73 31.93
N ILE A 632 -10.57 -22.40 31.93
CA ILE A 632 -10.78 -21.58 30.75
C ILE A 632 -9.71 -20.50 30.63
N GLN A 633 -9.28 -20.24 29.41
CA GLN A 633 -8.37 -19.16 29.04
C GLN A 633 -9.07 -18.20 28.09
N PHE A 634 -9.12 -16.93 28.45
CA PHE A 634 -9.58 -15.87 27.56
C PHE A 634 -8.41 -15.33 26.76
N SER A 635 -8.49 -15.49 25.44
CA SER A 635 -7.42 -15.17 24.49
C SER A 635 -7.93 -14.27 23.35
N GLY A 636 -7.15 -14.18 22.27
CA GLY A 636 -7.42 -13.39 21.08
C GLY A 636 -6.30 -12.38 20.80
N GLY A 637 -6.67 -11.16 20.35
CA GLY A 637 -5.70 -10.11 20.04
C GLY A 637 -5.08 -9.47 21.29
N GLU A 638 -5.92 -8.94 22.18
CA GLU A 638 -5.58 -8.50 23.53
C GLU A 638 -6.88 -8.38 24.35
N PRO A 639 -7.21 -9.40 25.17
CA PRO A 639 -8.41 -9.41 26.01
C PRO A 639 -8.59 -8.14 26.86
N THR A 640 -7.52 -7.60 27.45
CA THR A 640 -7.60 -6.45 28.38
C THR A 640 -8.03 -5.12 27.74
N VAL A 641 -8.18 -5.09 26.41
CA VAL A 641 -8.81 -3.95 25.70
C VAL A 641 -10.31 -3.88 25.95
N ARG A 642 -10.95 -5.01 26.29
CA ARG A 642 -12.39 -5.07 26.58
C ARG A 642 -12.72 -4.51 27.95
N LYS A 643 -13.61 -3.52 28.01
CA LYS A 643 -14.09 -2.93 29.27
C LYS A 643 -14.96 -3.90 30.08
N ASP A 644 -15.65 -4.81 29.40
CA ASP A 644 -16.55 -5.81 29.96
C ASP A 644 -15.84 -7.14 30.29
N LEU A 645 -14.51 -7.22 30.17
CA LEU A 645 -13.76 -8.43 30.54
C LEU A 645 -13.98 -8.89 31.99
N PRO A 646 -14.03 -8.01 33.01
CA PRO A 646 -14.37 -8.44 34.37
C PRO A 646 -15.77 -9.11 34.47
N GLU A 647 -16.73 -8.68 33.66
CA GLU A 647 -18.06 -9.31 33.62
C GLU A 647 -18.00 -10.71 32.98
N ILE A 648 -17.20 -10.86 31.92
CA ILE A 648 -16.93 -12.16 31.28
C ILE A 648 -16.26 -13.15 32.25
N VAL A 649 -15.29 -12.66 33.03
CA VAL A 649 -14.60 -13.47 34.05
C VAL A 649 -15.57 -13.94 35.13
N ARG A 650 -16.42 -13.03 35.64
CA ARG A 650 -17.46 -13.38 36.63
C ARG A 650 -18.43 -14.43 36.08
N MET A 651 -18.85 -14.26 34.83
CA MET A 651 -19.72 -15.21 34.14
C MET A 651 -19.09 -16.60 34.02
N ALA A 652 -17.80 -16.71 33.74
CA ALA A 652 -17.12 -18.02 33.72
C ALA A 652 -17.12 -18.69 35.10
N LYS A 653 -16.90 -17.93 36.18
CA LYS A 653 -17.01 -18.44 37.55
C LYS A 653 -18.43 -18.91 37.88
N GLU A 654 -19.46 -18.13 37.52
CA GLU A 654 -20.87 -18.49 37.71
C GLU A 654 -21.25 -19.80 36.99
N VAL A 655 -20.71 -20.02 35.79
CA VAL A 655 -20.99 -21.22 34.97
C VAL A 655 -20.20 -22.45 35.47
N GLY A 656 -19.26 -22.28 36.40
CA GLY A 656 -18.56 -23.37 37.10
C GLY A 656 -17.17 -23.69 36.57
N PHE A 657 -16.44 -22.71 36.05
CA PHE A 657 -15.00 -22.84 35.77
C PHE A 657 -14.18 -22.52 37.03
N ASP A 658 -13.44 -23.50 37.55
CA ASP A 658 -12.65 -23.33 38.77
C ASP A 658 -11.38 -22.51 38.53
N HIS A 659 -10.84 -22.55 37.31
CA HIS A 659 -9.64 -21.80 36.94
C HIS A 659 -9.90 -20.91 35.71
N VAL A 660 -9.69 -19.60 35.87
CA VAL A 660 -9.88 -18.61 34.79
C VAL A 660 -8.56 -17.91 34.51
N GLU A 661 -8.01 -18.13 33.32
CA GLU A 661 -6.79 -17.51 32.81
C GLU A 661 -7.14 -16.36 31.85
N VAL A 662 -6.36 -15.28 31.90
CA VAL A 662 -6.46 -14.17 30.95
C VAL A 662 -5.12 -13.95 30.27
N ASP A 663 -5.11 -14.07 28.95
CA ASP A 663 -3.96 -13.75 28.12
C ASP A 663 -3.79 -12.24 28.04
N THR A 664 -2.54 -11.79 28.18
CA THR A 664 -2.25 -10.37 28.04
C THR A 664 -0.80 -10.08 27.67
N ASN A 665 -0.62 -9.01 26.90
CA ASN A 665 0.67 -8.36 26.74
C ASN A 665 1.06 -7.47 27.92
N GLY A 666 0.19 -7.29 28.92
CA GLY A 666 0.49 -6.62 30.18
C GLY A 666 0.50 -5.09 30.13
N LEU A 667 0.25 -4.44 28.98
CA LEU A 667 0.28 -2.98 28.87
C LEU A 667 -0.80 -2.31 29.73
N VAL A 668 -2.04 -2.79 29.63
CA VAL A 668 -3.19 -2.24 30.39
C VAL A 668 -2.99 -2.50 31.88
N LEU A 669 -2.58 -3.70 32.26
CA LEU A 669 -2.40 -4.09 33.67
C LEU A 669 -1.22 -3.35 34.34
N ALA A 670 -0.19 -2.98 33.57
CA ALA A 670 0.91 -2.15 34.08
C ALA A 670 0.47 -0.70 34.36
N GLU A 671 -0.48 -0.17 33.58
CA GLU A 671 -0.89 1.24 33.66
C GLU A 671 -2.12 1.47 34.54
N ASN A 672 -3.04 0.50 34.59
CA ASN A 672 -4.31 0.60 35.28
C ASN A 672 -4.44 -0.52 36.33
N ILE A 673 -4.01 -0.21 37.55
CA ILE A 673 -4.06 -1.14 38.68
C ILE A 673 -5.49 -1.41 39.14
N ASP A 674 -6.41 -0.44 38.99
CA ASP A 674 -7.82 -0.61 39.38
C ASP A 674 -8.53 -1.61 38.47
N TYR A 675 -8.23 -1.58 37.17
CA TYR A 675 -8.75 -2.56 36.23
C TYR A 675 -8.19 -3.96 36.49
N TYR A 676 -6.90 -4.06 36.84
CA TYR A 676 -6.32 -5.32 37.27
C TYR A 676 -7.03 -5.84 38.54
N LYS A 677 -7.22 -4.98 39.55
CA LYS A 677 -7.99 -5.34 40.74
C LYS A 677 -9.41 -5.80 40.40
N ALA A 678 -10.11 -5.14 39.48
CA ALA A 678 -11.44 -5.54 39.05
C ALA A 678 -11.48 -6.93 38.41
N LEU A 679 -10.42 -7.35 37.70
CA LEU A 679 -10.31 -8.72 37.18
C LEU A 679 -10.13 -9.75 38.30
N LEU A 680 -9.32 -9.43 39.31
CA LEU A 680 -9.14 -10.30 40.48
C LEU A 680 -10.44 -10.42 41.29
N ASP A 681 -11.11 -9.30 41.55
CA ASP A 681 -12.40 -9.26 42.25
C ASP A 681 -13.50 -10.01 41.48
N ALA A 682 -13.40 -10.10 40.16
CA ALA A 682 -14.28 -10.90 39.31
C ALA A 682 -13.99 -12.40 39.36
N GLY A 683 -12.84 -12.82 39.91
CA GLY A 683 -12.43 -14.21 40.05
C GLY A 683 -11.37 -14.67 39.05
N MET A 684 -10.66 -13.76 38.37
CA MET A 684 -9.51 -14.14 37.53
C MET A 684 -8.49 -14.88 38.40
N SER A 685 -8.09 -16.08 37.97
CA SER A 685 -7.24 -16.98 38.75
C SER A 685 -5.76 -16.85 38.36
N THR A 686 -5.47 -16.55 37.09
CA THR A 686 -4.09 -16.51 36.60
C THR A 686 -3.95 -15.55 35.42
N ILE A 687 -2.82 -14.85 35.37
CA ILE A 687 -2.43 -14.07 34.20
C ILE A 687 -1.49 -14.89 33.35
N TYR A 688 -1.84 -15.02 32.08
CA TYR A 688 -1.01 -15.62 31.06
C TYR A 688 -0.24 -14.50 30.33
N LEU A 689 0.90 -14.10 30.91
CA LEU A 689 1.64 -12.89 30.57
C LEU A 689 2.68 -13.17 29.48
N GLN A 690 2.55 -12.51 28.33
CA GLN A 690 3.58 -12.52 27.30
C GLN A 690 4.93 -12.02 27.87
N PHE A 691 5.97 -12.83 27.83
CA PHE A 691 7.29 -12.54 28.39
C PHE A 691 8.38 -13.19 27.54
N ASP A 692 8.89 -12.46 26.56
CA ASP A 692 9.74 -13.05 25.51
C ASP A 692 11.23 -13.06 25.87
N GLY A 693 11.66 -12.30 26.87
CA GLY A 693 13.06 -12.16 27.26
C GLY A 693 13.26 -11.20 28.43
N LEU A 694 14.51 -11.04 28.88
CA LEU A 694 14.89 -10.14 29.96
C LEU A 694 15.42 -8.78 29.47
N THR A 695 15.63 -8.64 28.17
CA THR A 695 16.20 -7.43 27.57
C THR A 695 15.25 -6.84 26.52
N ASP A 696 15.24 -5.51 26.41
CA ASP A 696 14.34 -4.81 25.49
C ASP A 696 14.63 -5.10 24.01
N ASP A 697 15.85 -5.51 23.65
CA ASP A 697 16.18 -5.84 22.26
C ASP A 697 15.35 -7.03 21.73
N ILE A 698 15.02 -7.99 22.60
CA ILE A 698 14.17 -9.14 22.24
C ILE A 698 12.73 -8.68 21.98
N TYR A 699 12.18 -7.83 22.85
CA TYR A 699 10.83 -7.29 22.67
C TYR A 699 10.75 -6.38 21.44
N ILE A 700 11.81 -5.61 21.14
CA ILE A 700 11.89 -4.82 19.91
C ILE A 700 11.88 -5.73 18.67
N LYS A 701 12.65 -6.83 18.68
CA LYS A 701 12.69 -7.81 17.58
C LYS A 701 11.36 -8.54 17.38
N LEU A 702 10.76 -9.05 18.45
CA LEU A 702 9.56 -9.91 18.36
C LEU A 702 8.23 -9.13 18.35
N ARG A 703 8.18 -7.96 19.01
CA ARG A 703 6.94 -7.20 19.27
C ARG A 703 6.99 -5.75 18.81
N GLY A 704 8.15 -5.28 18.35
CA GLY A 704 8.31 -3.95 17.74
C GLY A 704 8.45 -2.78 18.71
N MET A 705 8.53 -3.02 20.03
CA MET A 705 8.72 -1.96 21.02
C MET A 705 9.39 -2.48 22.30
N PRO A 706 10.09 -1.62 23.07
CA PRO A 706 10.59 -1.98 24.38
C PRO A 706 9.42 -2.23 25.34
N LEU A 707 9.46 -3.34 26.07
CA LEU A 707 8.37 -3.78 26.93
C LEU A 707 8.84 -4.25 28.31
N MET A 708 10.13 -4.44 28.54
CA MET A 708 10.63 -5.07 29.76
C MET A 708 10.20 -4.32 31.03
N LYS A 709 10.32 -2.99 31.01
CA LYS A 709 9.86 -2.12 32.11
C LYS A 709 8.36 -2.29 32.42
N LYS A 710 7.53 -2.52 31.40
CA LYS A 710 6.10 -2.76 31.57
C LYS A 710 5.83 -4.13 32.19
N LYS A 711 6.57 -5.16 31.77
CA LYS A 711 6.47 -6.52 32.36
C LYS A 711 6.81 -6.51 33.85
N LEU A 712 7.91 -5.86 34.24
CA LEU A 712 8.28 -5.69 35.65
C LEU A 712 7.18 -4.97 36.43
N LYS A 713 6.59 -3.92 35.86
CA LYS A 713 5.48 -3.20 36.51
C LYS A 713 4.23 -4.07 36.71
N VAL A 714 3.93 -5.00 35.79
CA VAL A 714 2.83 -5.97 36.01
C VAL A 714 3.14 -6.86 37.21
N ILE A 715 4.36 -7.39 37.31
CA ILE A 715 4.81 -8.23 38.44
C ILE A 715 4.74 -7.45 39.76
N GLU A 716 5.19 -6.19 39.77
CA GLU A 716 5.06 -5.31 40.94
C GLU A 716 3.60 -5.03 41.32
N ASN A 717 2.73 -4.78 40.34
CA ASN A 717 1.30 -4.58 40.58
C ASN A 717 0.65 -5.86 41.12
N ALA A 718 1.05 -7.03 40.64
CA ALA A 718 0.58 -8.32 41.15
C ALA A 718 0.95 -8.49 42.64
N ARG A 719 2.19 -8.17 43.02
CA ARG A 719 2.62 -8.15 44.43
C ARG A 719 1.77 -7.21 45.29
N LYS A 720 1.50 -5.99 44.80
CA LYS A 720 0.68 -5.01 45.53
C LYS A 720 -0.76 -5.47 45.74
N LEU A 721 -1.30 -6.23 44.79
CA LEU A 721 -2.66 -6.75 44.83
C LEU A 721 -2.75 -8.12 45.51
N GLY A 722 -1.63 -8.72 45.92
CA GLY A 722 -1.59 -10.07 46.51
C GLY A 722 -1.93 -11.17 45.51
N HIS A 723 -1.67 -10.96 44.21
CA HIS A 723 -1.90 -11.96 43.17
C HIS A 723 -0.64 -12.81 42.94
N GLU A 724 -0.73 -14.09 43.26
CA GLU A 724 0.40 -15.01 43.30
C GLU A 724 0.54 -15.92 42.05
N SER A 725 -0.32 -15.73 41.04
CA SER A 725 -0.38 -16.65 39.89
C SER A 725 -0.19 -15.96 38.54
N ILE A 726 1.07 -15.74 38.16
CA ILE A 726 1.48 -15.34 36.81
C ILE A 726 2.17 -16.51 36.11
N VAL A 727 1.76 -16.78 34.88
CA VAL A 727 2.47 -17.64 33.95
C VAL A 727 3.24 -16.76 32.96
N LEU A 728 4.56 -16.92 32.92
CA LEU A 728 5.38 -16.26 31.91
C LEU A 728 5.31 -17.04 30.60
N VAL A 729 4.91 -16.37 29.53
CA VAL A 729 4.69 -16.99 28.23
C VAL A 729 5.78 -16.56 27.28
N VAL A 730 6.73 -17.46 27.04
CA VAL A 730 7.89 -17.19 26.19
C VAL A 730 7.60 -17.65 24.79
N THR A 731 7.43 -16.73 23.83
CA THR A 731 7.45 -17.10 22.42
C THR A 731 8.90 -17.34 21.99
N LEU A 732 9.31 -18.61 21.92
CA LEU A 732 10.69 -19.00 21.66
C LEU A 732 10.99 -18.97 20.16
N SER A 733 11.97 -18.16 19.78
CA SER A 733 12.47 -17.99 18.42
C SER A 733 13.98 -18.24 18.36
N LYS A 734 14.37 -19.20 17.53
CA LYS A 734 15.77 -19.63 17.37
C LYS A 734 16.64 -18.46 16.88
N GLY A 735 17.76 -18.21 17.55
CA GLY A 735 18.67 -17.11 17.27
C GLY A 735 18.21 -15.73 17.76
N VAL A 736 17.06 -15.63 18.44
CA VAL A 736 16.54 -14.36 18.96
C VAL A 736 16.53 -14.34 20.48
N ASN A 737 15.88 -15.30 21.13
CA ASN A 737 15.74 -15.36 22.60
C ASN A 737 16.04 -16.74 23.19
N ASP A 738 16.41 -17.71 22.35
CA ASP A 738 16.82 -19.06 22.75
C ASP A 738 17.99 -19.08 23.73
N HIS A 739 18.95 -18.18 23.56
CA HIS A 739 20.08 -18.01 24.47
C HIS A 739 19.69 -17.51 25.88
N GLN A 740 18.51 -16.89 26.06
CA GLN A 740 18.06 -16.37 27.37
C GLN A 740 17.15 -17.32 28.14
N MET A 741 16.84 -18.50 27.60
CA MET A 741 15.89 -19.42 28.25
C MET A 741 16.29 -19.78 29.68
N GLY A 742 17.57 -20.06 29.92
CA GLY A 742 18.06 -20.36 31.28
C GLY A 742 17.89 -19.19 32.24
N ASP A 743 18.11 -17.96 31.76
CA ASP A 743 17.98 -16.77 32.60
C ASP A 743 16.53 -16.40 32.87
N ILE A 744 15.61 -16.64 31.92
CA ILE A 744 14.16 -16.50 32.16
C ILE A 744 13.69 -17.46 33.26
N ILE A 745 14.20 -18.70 33.28
CA ILE A 745 13.88 -19.67 34.32
C ILE A 745 14.40 -19.18 35.68
N LYS A 746 15.66 -18.71 35.75
CA LYS A 746 16.21 -18.12 36.98
C LYS A 746 15.38 -16.93 37.45
N PHE A 747 15.01 -16.04 36.54
CA PHE A 747 14.15 -14.90 36.84
C PHE A 747 12.79 -15.34 37.41
N ALA A 748 12.18 -16.39 36.84
CA ALA A 748 10.94 -16.95 37.36
C ALA A 748 11.13 -17.54 38.78
N MET A 749 12.26 -18.21 39.04
CA MET A 749 12.60 -18.73 40.37
C MET A 749 12.81 -17.62 41.40
N GLU A 750 13.49 -16.53 41.02
CA GLU A 750 13.72 -15.37 41.87
C GLU A 750 12.43 -14.60 42.20
N ASN A 751 11.41 -14.72 41.35
CA ASN A 751 10.10 -14.07 41.50
C ASN A 751 8.98 -15.09 41.76
N SER A 752 9.29 -16.21 42.43
CA SER A 752 8.35 -17.31 42.70
C SER A 752 7.22 -16.94 43.66
N ASP A 753 7.29 -15.75 44.27
CA ASP A 753 6.22 -15.18 45.09
C ASP A 753 4.99 -14.77 44.27
N VAL A 754 5.17 -14.48 42.97
CA VAL A 754 4.06 -14.15 42.06
C VAL A 754 4.07 -14.94 40.75
N ILE A 755 5.20 -15.55 40.38
CA ILE A 755 5.34 -16.33 39.16
C ILE A 755 5.24 -17.80 39.50
N ARG A 756 4.28 -18.50 38.89
CA ARG A 756 4.03 -19.91 39.16
C ARG A 756 4.60 -20.86 38.11
N CYS A 757 4.67 -20.40 36.86
CA CYS A 757 5.07 -21.24 35.74
C CYS A 757 5.73 -20.42 34.63
N VAL A 758 6.59 -21.07 33.85
CA VAL A 758 7.11 -20.58 32.57
C VAL A 758 6.58 -21.49 31.49
N ASN A 759 5.69 -20.98 30.63
CA ASN A 759 5.20 -21.70 29.47
C ASN A 759 5.99 -21.28 28.22
N VAL A 760 6.71 -22.24 27.63
CA VAL A 760 7.54 -22.00 26.46
C VAL A 760 6.76 -22.42 25.22
N GLN A 761 6.43 -21.44 24.39
CA GLN A 761 5.73 -21.65 23.12
C GLN A 761 6.72 -21.46 21.97
N PRO A 762 7.27 -22.53 21.39
CA PRO A 762 8.11 -22.40 20.22
C PRO A 762 7.30 -21.83 19.05
N ILE A 763 7.91 -20.91 18.29
CA ILE A 763 7.38 -20.55 16.98
C ILE A 763 7.39 -21.82 16.14
N SER A 764 6.23 -22.45 16.04
CA SER A 764 6.02 -23.66 15.27
C SER A 764 5.07 -23.35 14.13
N PHE A 765 5.46 -23.75 12.92
CA PHE A 765 4.56 -23.77 11.78
C PHE A 765 3.84 -25.13 11.82
N SER A 766 2.75 -25.23 12.57
CA SER A 766 1.93 -26.44 12.62
C SER A 766 0.77 -26.38 11.62
N GLY A 767 0.53 -27.46 10.87
CA GLY A 767 -0.60 -27.56 9.94
C GLY A 767 -0.35 -26.94 8.56
N ARG A 768 -1.33 -26.19 8.04
CA ARG A 768 -1.39 -25.63 6.66
C ARG A 768 -0.40 -24.48 6.39
N ALA A 769 0.59 -24.29 7.26
CA ALA A 769 1.62 -23.29 7.10
C ALA A 769 2.84 -23.92 6.41
N THR A 770 3.11 -23.52 5.18
CA THR A 770 4.41 -23.81 4.54
C THR A 770 5.48 -22.92 5.17
N GLN A 771 6.64 -23.50 5.49
CA GLN A 771 7.84 -22.78 5.95
C GLN A 771 8.03 -21.48 5.16
N LEU A 772 8.25 -20.38 5.88
CA LEU A 772 8.57 -19.06 5.34
C LEU A 772 9.91 -19.03 4.61
#